data_AF-A0AAD1TCT2-F1
#
_entry.id   AF-A0AAD1TCT2-F1
#
_cell.length_a   1.000
_cell.length_b   1.000
_cell.length_c   1.000
_cell.angle_alpha   90.00
_cell.angle_beta   90.00
_cell.angle_gamma   90.00
#
_symmetry.space_group_name_H-M   'P 1'
#
loop_
_entity.id
_entity.type
_entity.pdbx_description
1 polymer ?
#
loop_
_entity_poly.entity_id
_entity_poly.type
_entity_poly.pdbx_seq_one_letter_code
_entity_poly.pdbx_strand_id
1 'polypeptide(L)'
;MNILGWITYIMSTCSFCLCVLRMKCQVLEKESFSPDIHLTFDKCGEFELLNYKLGVNCDNVEALNESLVEVPLETDWLCLSNYKGRKIETAAFSQLTNLQALYITGNVELLSRTFSGLSQLSTLWIILENISTTITFHKDTFDGLNNLLELKLFGVQFSALDTSIFNNLHHLEHLILENNSIRFLSTVTKSLGRLKTLQKLSIIDNDIDVLRKEDCLHSEYPAINGQYVYFNVSVLDLSMNKLQLIENNSLCNFPHLSLFKANKTGIQTKQMFQSGIRIILTVSLTMTDMHLMELCEYSSYFKVKELLLGYNSVFKINTYTGTCTNLEKIDLSHNLLEGIYSNQIKTLKDLVYLDVSFNRINVLDICPVETLTVFSMKLEHLNISFNYVTSLSKGQFSCLQNLQVLSLEYNKIYTIEDFAFDGVTLLTFLNLENNNLFEITNFTFYSLFSLKQLNLYENSLTDTEPGAFFWFNKLEDIRLMFNNILDEIWWSQYIDVSVQHISVKTSNTFLSLLSENFNKLSNLDTMEIESKHVVVDTCQEFVFTRLKEIYLRDNLFCTCFGSVDQAIGNFTNLEKLSYDANSQDSTDIVTLNSSLQYLKKLAFLRIENTDKLIGRAPINVHELFHGLSNLKILHLKNSGINHFDSAAIFSDLNSLEFLLIENQDIQEMNEYASTSMPNLSYIYFKNVIFACNCKFGGLLSWLEYDTRASIINAHAQNCFINSIETNMLSFLRSNCQYDSNFRIFISTFSTILVFMCISIFHESIWWYSLYLFYTVKCWLNHRLRGMEEDLYRYDAFVSYNTHDEQWITEHLLPNLEQNGPPFLRVCIHNRDFEIGRDIVENIVDSIYKSRWTICLITRSYLQSHWCSLEMRMATYRLVAESKDSLIFIFLDKISREELQCYHRLTKLLDKKTYLEWPHDLNGQELFWARLRQVIGG
;
A
#
# COMPACT_ATOMS: atom_id res chain seq x y z
N MET A 1 0.41 24.78 43.04
CA MET A 1 -0.71 24.68 42.08
C MET A 1 -0.18 24.34 40.68
N ASN A 2 0.64 23.28 40.52
CA ASN A 2 1.19 22.84 39.21
C ASN A 2 1.68 21.37 39.30
N ILE A 3 0.86 20.48 39.85
CA ILE A 3 1.11 19.02 39.85
C ILE A 3 -0.07 18.28 39.21
N LEU A 4 -1.30 18.79 39.34
CA LEU A 4 -2.48 18.29 38.63
C LEU A 4 -2.49 18.55 37.11
N GLY A 5 -1.76 19.57 36.64
CA GLY A 5 -1.63 19.86 35.20
C GLY A 5 -0.72 18.89 34.44
N TRP A 6 0.25 18.27 35.12
CA TRP A 6 1.14 17.28 34.51
C TRP A 6 0.53 15.88 34.46
N ILE A 7 -0.28 15.52 35.48
CA ILE A 7 -0.98 14.22 35.50
C ILE A 7 -2.10 14.18 34.46
N THR A 8 -2.75 15.32 34.17
CA THR A 8 -3.76 15.41 33.09
C THR A 8 -3.11 15.42 31.71
N TYR A 9 -1.92 16.00 31.53
CA TYR A 9 -1.19 15.95 30.26
C TYR A 9 -0.70 14.52 29.94
N ILE A 10 -0.18 13.78 30.94
CA ILE A 10 0.27 12.39 30.77
C ILE A 10 -0.90 11.41 30.58
N MET A 11 -2.04 11.66 31.23
CA MET A 11 -3.27 10.86 31.00
C MET A 11 -3.92 11.16 29.64
N SER A 12 -3.74 12.36 29.07
CA SER A 12 -4.25 12.71 27.73
C SER A 12 -3.43 12.12 26.58
N THR A 13 -2.16 11.80 26.80
CA THR A 13 -1.30 11.11 25.83
C THR A 13 -1.42 9.58 25.87
N CYS A 14 -2.23 9.04 26.78
CA CYS A 14 -2.43 7.60 26.95
C CYS A 14 -3.80 7.11 26.45
N SER A 15 -4.45 7.86 25.56
CA SER A 15 -5.69 7.47 24.87
C SER A 15 -5.57 7.43 23.34
N PHE A 16 -4.35 7.50 22.80
CA PHE A 16 -4.06 7.37 21.36
C PHE A 16 -3.20 6.14 21.06
N CYS A 17 -3.54 4.99 21.65
CA CYS A 17 -2.89 3.72 21.30
C CYS A 17 -3.94 2.61 21.17
N LEU A 18 -4.83 2.79 20.20
CA LEU A 18 -5.72 1.77 19.65
C LEU A 18 -5.94 2.09 18.16
N CYS A 19 -4.86 2.42 17.45
CA CYS A 19 -4.82 2.36 16.00
C CYS A 19 -3.98 1.14 15.63
N VAL A 20 -4.54 -0.04 15.86
CA VAL A 20 -4.10 -1.26 15.18
C VAL A 20 -4.70 -1.16 13.77
N LEU A 21 -4.13 -0.33 12.91
CA LEU A 21 -4.45 -0.32 11.48
C LEU A 21 -3.81 -1.58 10.86
N ARG A 22 -4.59 -2.66 10.88
CA ARG A 22 -4.35 -3.86 10.08
C ARG A 22 -4.87 -3.56 8.66
N MET A 23 -4.06 -2.91 7.83
CA MET A 23 -4.39 -2.80 6.40
C MET A 23 -4.58 -4.22 5.83
N LYS A 24 -5.84 -4.61 5.60
CA LYS A 24 -6.23 -5.88 4.96
C LYS A 24 -6.70 -5.66 3.53
N CYS A 25 -7.00 -4.42 3.18
CA CYS A 25 -7.46 -3.97 1.88
C CYS A 25 -6.34 -3.23 1.16
N GLN A 26 -6.07 -3.62 -0.08
CA GLN A 26 -5.11 -2.99 -0.99
C GLN A 26 -5.87 -2.15 -2.01
N VAL A 27 -5.39 -0.94 -2.24
CA VAL A 27 -5.96 0.00 -3.23
C VAL A 27 -5.07 0.03 -4.47
N LEU A 28 -5.68 -0.10 -5.64
CA LEU A 28 -5.02 0.09 -6.94
C LEU A 28 -5.75 1.15 -7.76
N GLU A 29 -5.00 2.14 -8.22
CA GLU A 29 -5.46 3.18 -9.14
C GLU A 29 -4.95 2.88 -10.55
N LYS A 30 -5.85 2.56 -11.49
CA LYS A 30 -5.48 2.08 -12.83
C LYS A 30 -4.94 3.18 -13.74
N GLU A 31 -5.26 4.46 -13.48
CA GLU A 31 -4.79 5.60 -14.28
C GLU A 31 -3.25 5.78 -14.23
N SER A 32 -2.55 5.07 -13.33
CA SER A 32 -1.13 5.25 -13.03
C SER A 32 -0.18 4.23 -13.68
N PHE A 33 -0.67 3.20 -14.39
CA PHE A 33 0.18 2.11 -14.89
C PHE A 33 0.47 2.22 -16.40
N SER A 34 1.74 2.04 -16.78
CA SER A 34 2.13 1.84 -18.18
C SER A 34 1.51 0.54 -18.72
N PRO A 35 1.09 0.46 -20.01
CA PRO A 35 0.63 -0.79 -20.64
C PRO A 35 1.65 -1.94 -20.55
N ASP A 36 2.92 -1.64 -20.28
CA ASP A 36 3.99 -2.61 -20.11
C ASP A 36 4.06 -3.27 -18.72
N ILE A 37 3.29 -2.78 -17.74
CA ILE A 37 3.29 -3.30 -16.37
C ILE A 37 1.93 -3.96 -16.10
N HIS A 38 1.88 -5.28 -16.23
CA HIS A 38 0.73 -6.08 -15.82
C HIS A 38 0.80 -6.38 -14.32
N LEU A 39 0.21 -5.50 -13.51
CA LEU A 39 -0.08 -5.81 -12.12
C LEU A 39 -1.37 -6.62 -12.05
N THR A 40 -1.30 -7.80 -11.42
CA THR A 40 -2.45 -8.68 -11.24
C THR A 40 -2.69 -8.94 -9.75
N PHE A 41 -3.94 -8.86 -9.31
CA PHE A 41 -4.42 -9.48 -8.09
C PHE A 41 -4.65 -10.97 -8.36
N ASP A 42 -3.83 -11.82 -7.75
CA ASP A 42 -3.79 -13.27 -7.99
C ASP A 42 -5.15 -14.01 -7.87
N LYS A 43 -6.17 -13.41 -7.23
CA LYS A 43 -7.51 -13.99 -7.01
C LYS A 43 -8.68 -13.22 -7.62
N CYS A 44 -8.45 -12.00 -8.11
CA CYS A 44 -9.51 -11.11 -8.61
C CYS A 44 -9.31 -10.74 -10.09
N GLY A 45 -8.38 -11.40 -10.77
CA GLY A 45 -7.93 -11.05 -12.13
C GLY A 45 -9.05 -10.95 -13.17
N GLU A 46 -10.13 -11.71 -13.02
CA GLU A 46 -11.28 -11.65 -13.94
C GLU A 46 -12.02 -10.28 -13.89
N PHE A 47 -11.98 -9.55 -12.77
CA PHE A 47 -12.58 -8.20 -12.63
C PHE A 47 -11.70 -7.08 -13.21
N GLU A 48 -10.39 -7.32 -13.39
CA GLU A 48 -9.42 -6.30 -13.84
C GLU A 48 -9.63 -5.89 -15.30
N LEU A 49 -10.30 -6.76 -16.07
CA LEU A 49 -10.68 -6.55 -17.47
C LEU A 49 -11.79 -5.50 -17.65
N LEU A 50 -12.46 -5.08 -16.57
CA LEU A 50 -13.62 -4.19 -16.61
C LEU A 50 -13.27 -2.69 -16.66
N ASN A 51 -11.98 -2.32 -16.77
CA ASN A 51 -11.50 -0.94 -16.99
C ASN A 51 -12.01 0.13 -15.99
N TYR A 52 -12.23 -0.26 -14.73
CA TYR A 52 -12.54 0.68 -13.65
C TYR A 52 -11.31 1.46 -13.18
N LYS A 53 -11.52 2.65 -12.58
CA LYS A 53 -10.45 3.59 -12.22
C LYS A 53 -9.83 3.27 -10.87
N LEU A 54 -10.66 3.00 -9.86
CA LEU A 54 -10.23 2.71 -8.49
C LEU A 54 -10.71 1.32 -8.02
N GLY A 55 -9.77 0.41 -7.86
CA GLY A 55 -10.02 -0.97 -7.42
C GLY A 55 -9.50 -1.24 -6.02
N VAL A 56 -10.26 -1.98 -5.23
CA VAL A 56 -9.83 -2.39 -3.88
C VAL A 56 -9.94 -3.90 -3.73
N ASN A 57 -8.85 -4.55 -3.32
CA ASN A 57 -8.82 -5.98 -3.00
C ASN A 57 -8.55 -6.17 -1.51
N CYS A 58 -9.49 -6.78 -0.80
CA CYS A 58 -9.33 -7.17 0.58
C CYS A 58 -9.21 -8.70 0.68
N ASP A 59 -8.09 -9.20 1.21
CA ASP A 59 -7.85 -10.64 1.39
C ASP A 59 -7.92 -11.05 2.87
N ASN A 60 -8.46 -12.24 3.15
CA ASN A 60 -8.57 -12.80 4.52
C ASN A 60 -9.28 -11.87 5.53
N VAL A 61 -10.37 -11.23 5.09
CA VAL A 61 -11.23 -10.39 5.93
C VAL A 61 -12.09 -11.27 6.85
N GLU A 62 -12.11 -10.94 8.15
CA GLU A 62 -12.90 -11.64 9.17
C GLU A 62 -14.07 -10.78 9.67
N ALA A 63 -13.81 -9.49 9.92
CA ALA A 63 -14.80 -8.49 10.34
C ALA A 63 -15.01 -7.47 9.22
N LEU A 64 -16.08 -7.62 8.44
CA LEU A 64 -16.35 -6.79 7.27
C LEU A 64 -16.48 -5.29 7.63
N ASN A 65 -17.22 -4.98 8.70
CA ASN A 65 -17.48 -3.59 9.10
C ASN A 65 -16.20 -2.85 9.51
N GLU A 66 -15.19 -3.54 10.05
CA GLU A 66 -13.90 -2.93 10.39
C GLU A 66 -13.07 -2.67 9.13
N SER A 67 -13.03 -3.63 8.21
CA SER A 67 -12.24 -3.51 6.97
C SER A 67 -12.83 -2.53 5.96
N LEU A 68 -14.16 -2.37 5.90
CA LEU A 68 -14.80 -1.41 5.00
C LEU A 68 -14.51 0.06 5.38
N VAL A 69 -14.08 0.36 6.61
CA VAL A 69 -13.65 1.71 7.01
C VAL A 69 -12.38 2.14 6.27
N GLU A 70 -11.54 1.19 5.86
CA GLU A 70 -10.30 1.44 5.13
C GLU A 70 -10.52 1.61 3.61
N VAL A 71 -11.73 1.30 3.11
CA VAL A 71 -12.06 1.36 1.69
C VAL A 71 -12.49 2.78 1.31
N PRO A 72 -11.86 3.43 0.31
CA PRO A 72 -12.28 4.74 -0.17
C PRO A 72 -13.75 4.74 -0.62
N LEU A 73 -14.50 5.80 -0.28
CA LEU A 73 -15.91 5.92 -0.68
C LEU A 73 -16.10 6.03 -2.21
N GLU A 74 -15.03 6.40 -2.93
CA GLU A 74 -14.99 6.56 -4.38
C GLU A 74 -14.69 5.24 -5.11
N THR A 75 -14.56 4.11 -4.41
CA THR A 75 -14.22 2.81 -5.00
C THR A 75 -15.25 2.37 -6.07
N ASP A 76 -14.75 2.09 -7.27
CA ASP A 76 -15.54 1.62 -8.41
C ASP A 76 -15.81 0.11 -8.32
N TRP A 77 -14.81 -0.66 -7.88
CA TRP A 77 -14.98 -2.10 -7.69
C TRP A 77 -14.22 -2.62 -6.48
N LEU A 78 -14.85 -3.59 -5.81
CA LEU A 78 -14.37 -4.20 -4.58
C LEU A 78 -14.28 -5.71 -4.75
N CYS A 79 -13.10 -6.26 -4.48
CA CYS A 79 -12.87 -7.69 -4.38
C CYS A 79 -12.66 -8.07 -2.92
N LEU A 80 -13.56 -8.90 -2.38
CA LEU A 80 -13.40 -9.56 -1.10
C LEU A 80 -12.92 -10.99 -1.36
N SER A 81 -11.61 -11.19 -1.32
CA SER A 81 -11.00 -12.50 -1.47
C SER A 81 -10.86 -13.22 -0.12
N ASN A 82 -11.19 -14.51 -0.08
CA ASN A 82 -11.14 -15.35 1.12
C ASN A 82 -11.87 -14.73 2.34
N TYR A 83 -13.11 -14.30 2.17
CA TYR A 83 -13.90 -13.82 3.31
C TYR A 83 -14.12 -14.96 4.32
N LYS A 84 -13.61 -14.77 5.54
CA LYS A 84 -13.70 -15.74 6.65
C LYS A 84 -14.86 -15.45 7.60
N GLY A 85 -15.57 -14.35 7.40
CA GLY A 85 -16.75 -14.03 8.19
C GLY A 85 -17.90 -15.00 7.88
N ARG A 86 -18.67 -15.36 8.91
CA ARG A 86 -19.77 -16.35 8.76
C ARG A 86 -20.98 -15.80 8.02
N LYS A 87 -21.27 -14.51 8.19
CA LYS A 87 -22.46 -13.83 7.62
C LYS A 87 -22.09 -12.44 7.10
N ILE A 88 -22.87 -11.94 6.15
CA ILE A 88 -22.88 -10.52 5.77
C ILE A 88 -24.23 -9.94 6.15
N GLU A 89 -24.20 -8.81 6.87
CA GLU A 89 -25.37 -8.15 7.41
C GLU A 89 -26.18 -7.40 6.34
N THR A 90 -27.42 -7.06 6.67
CA THR A 90 -28.28 -6.24 5.80
C THR A 90 -27.63 -4.89 5.51
N ALA A 91 -27.63 -4.46 4.24
CA ALA A 91 -27.07 -3.19 3.78
C ALA A 91 -25.57 -2.98 4.13
N ALA A 92 -24.78 -4.07 4.23
CA ALA A 92 -23.37 -4.03 4.65
C ALA A 92 -22.49 -3.10 3.80
N PHE A 93 -22.82 -2.93 2.52
CA PHE A 93 -22.05 -2.11 1.57
C PHE A 93 -22.66 -0.73 1.29
N SER A 94 -23.68 -0.33 2.06
CA SER A 94 -24.47 0.88 1.77
C SER A 94 -23.68 2.19 1.75
N GLN A 95 -22.47 2.21 2.34
CA GLN A 95 -21.57 3.37 2.32
C GLN A 95 -20.88 3.56 0.96
N LEU A 96 -20.72 2.50 0.16
CA LEU A 96 -20.01 2.51 -1.12
C LEU A 96 -20.98 2.76 -2.28
N THR A 97 -21.54 3.96 -2.36
CA THR A 97 -22.61 4.28 -3.34
C THR A 97 -22.14 4.31 -4.80
N ASN A 98 -20.84 4.49 -5.02
CA ASN A 98 -20.23 4.53 -6.36
C ASN A 98 -19.86 3.14 -6.90
N LEU A 99 -20.03 2.09 -6.09
CA LEU A 99 -19.60 0.75 -6.43
C LEU A 99 -20.38 0.21 -7.64
N GLN A 100 -19.66 -0.09 -8.72
CA GLN A 100 -20.17 -0.64 -9.97
C GLN A 100 -19.98 -2.16 -10.03
N ALA A 101 -18.91 -2.69 -9.42
CA ALA A 101 -18.65 -4.11 -9.45
C ALA A 101 -18.24 -4.66 -8.07
N LEU A 102 -18.83 -5.80 -7.67
CA LEU A 102 -18.57 -6.46 -6.39
C LEU A 102 -18.28 -7.94 -6.59
N TYR A 103 -17.14 -8.40 -6.08
CA TYR A 103 -16.71 -9.78 -6.09
C TYR A 103 -16.56 -10.29 -4.65
N ILE A 104 -17.20 -11.41 -4.33
CA ILE A 104 -17.15 -12.03 -3.00
C ILE A 104 -16.75 -13.50 -3.13
N THR A 105 -15.61 -13.89 -2.55
CA THR A 105 -15.29 -15.31 -2.31
C THR A 105 -15.29 -15.65 -0.84
N GLY A 106 -15.80 -16.84 -0.53
CA GLY A 106 -15.79 -17.40 0.83
C GLY A 106 -17.10 -18.07 1.19
N ASN A 107 -17.10 -18.87 2.25
CA ASN A 107 -18.30 -19.58 2.71
C ASN A 107 -19.14 -18.67 3.59
N VAL A 108 -20.05 -17.91 2.97
CA VAL A 108 -20.78 -16.82 3.62
C VAL A 108 -22.28 -16.95 3.47
N GLU A 109 -23.00 -16.78 4.58
CA GLU A 109 -24.47 -16.64 4.58
C GLU A 109 -24.87 -15.19 4.30
N LEU A 110 -25.64 -14.96 3.24
CA LEU A 110 -26.15 -13.64 2.87
C LEU A 110 -27.55 -13.42 3.44
N LEU A 111 -27.69 -12.43 4.33
CA LEU A 111 -28.99 -12.09 4.92
C LEU A 111 -29.91 -11.37 3.91
N SER A 112 -31.16 -11.17 4.31
CA SER A 112 -32.14 -10.38 3.55
C SER A 112 -31.61 -8.96 3.28
N ARG A 113 -31.76 -8.46 2.05
CA ARG A 113 -31.38 -7.09 1.63
C ARG A 113 -29.90 -6.76 1.88
N THR A 114 -29.01 -7.74 1.81
CA THR A 114 -27.56 -7.56 1.97
C THR A 114 -26.99 -6.44 1.10
N PHE A 115 -27.43 -6.35 -0.17
CA PHE A 115 -26.91 -5.40 -1.16
C PHE A 115 -27.71 -4.09 -1.27
N SER A 116 -28.59 -3.82 -0.29
CA SER A 116 -29.38 -2.59 -0.30
C SER A 116 -28.48 -1.35 -0.20
N GLY A 117 -28.78 -0.32 -1.00
CA GLY A 117 -27.99 0.91 -1.12
C GLY A 117 -27.04 0.93 -2.33
N LEU A 118 -26.75 -0.22 -2.93
CA LEU A 118 -25.86 -0.34 -4.10
C LEU A 118 -26.60 -0.10 -5.42
N SER A 119 -27.13 1.11 -5.61
CA SER A 119 -27.93 1.43 -6.79
C SER A 119 -27.14 1.51 -8.10
N GLN A 120 -25.82 1.74 -8.06
CA GLN A 120 -24.95 1.82 -9.24
C GLN A 120 -24.33 0.48 -9.63
N LEU A 121 -24.55 -0.57 -8.85
CA LEU A 121 -23.90 -1.86 -9.07
C LEU A 121 -24.41 -2.51 -10.36
N SER A 122 -23.50 -2.70 -11.33
CA SER A 122 -23.74 -3.34 -12.61
C SER A 122 -23.32 -4.82 -12.62
N THR A 123 -22.28 -5.19 -11.85
CA THR A 123 -21.72 -6.55 -11.86
C THR A 123 -21.59 -7.09 -10.44
N LEU A 124 -22.16 -8.27 -10.18
CA LEU A 124 -22.09 -8.95 -8.89
C LEU A 124 -21.71 -10.41 -9.06
N TRP A 125 -20.55 -10.81 -8.52
CA TRP A 125 -20.10 -12.19 -8.55
C TRP A 125 -19.94 -12.74 -7.13
N ILE A 126 -20.56 -13.88 -6.86
CA ILE A 126 -20.54 -14.56 -5.57
C ILE A 126 -20.02 -15.98 -5.77
N ILE A 127 -18.91 -16.31 -5.13
CA ILE A 127 -18.20 -17.59 -5.30
C ILE A 127 -18.04 -18.28 -3.95
N LEU A 128 -18.72 -19.40 -3.79
CA LEU A 128 -18.67 -20.22 -2.58
C LEU A 128 -17.64 -21.35 -2.77
N GLU A 129 -16.60 -21.38 -1.95
CA GLU A 129 -15.47 -22.31 -2.09
C GLU A 129 -15.78 -23.73 -1.59
N ASN A 130 -16.75 -23.90 -0.68
CA ASN A 130 -17.10 -25.20 -0.11
C ASN A 130 -18.57 -25.58 -0.37
N ILE A 131 -18.76 -26.55 -1.27
CA ILE A 131 -20.06 -27.06 -1.72
C ILE A 131 -20.80 -27.83 -0.60
N SER A 132 -20.13 -28.16 0.51
CA SER A 132 -20.71 -29.00 1.57
C SER A 132 -21.60 -28.25 2.57
N THR A 133 -21.56 -26.91 2.62
CA THR A 133 -22.40 -26.12 3.52
C THR A 133 -23.61 -25.57 2.78
N THR A 134 -24.81 -25.97 3.20
CA THR A 134 -26.09 -25.44 2.69
C THR A 134 -26.24 -23.97 3.09
N ILE A 135 -25.84 -23.06 2.21
CA ILE A 135 -26.06 -21.63 2.37
C ILE A 135 -27.47 -21.28 1.89
N THR A 136 -28.28 -20.70 2.79
CA THR A 136 -29.65 -20.29 2.49
C THR A 136 -29.67 -18.85 1.96
N PHE A 137 -30.30 -18.64 0.81
CA PHE A 137 -30.58 -17.30 0.28
C PHE A 137 -32.01 -16.91 0.64
N HIS A 138 -32.20 -15.68 1.10
CA HIS A 138 -33.53 -15.12 1.28
C HIS A 138 -34.07 -14.62 -0.06
N LYS A 139 -35.39 -14.69 -0.26
CA LYS A 139 -36.05 -14.25 -1.49
C LYS A 139 -35.78 -12.78 -1.87
N ASP A 140 -35.41 -11.96 -0.90
CA ASP A 140 -35.12 -10.52 -1.01
C ASP A 140 -33.63 -10.21 -0.82
N THR A 141 -32.73 -11.19 -0.95
CA THR A 141 -31.28 -10.97 -0.84
C THR A 141 -30.75 -9.96 -1.87
N PHE A 142 -31.28 -9.98 -3.10
CA PHE A 142 -30.87 -9.09 -4.20
C PHE A 142 -31.71 -7.81 -4.33
N ASP A 143 -32.63 -7.54 -3.39
CA ASP A 143 -33.44 -6.33 -3.43
C ASP A 143 -32.58 -5.06 -3.29
N GLY A 144 -32.82 -4.08 -4.16
CA GLY A 144 -32.08 -2.81 -4.22
C GLY A 144 -31.05 -2.72 -5.36
N LEU A 145 -30.76 -3.84 -6.03
CA LEU A 145 -29.86 -3.92 -7.18
C LEU A 145 -30.55 -3.54 -8.50
N ASN A 146 -30.97 -2.27 -8.59
CA ASN A 146 -31.83 -1.82 -9.69
C ASN A 146 -31.13 -1.75 -11.06
N ASN A 147 -29.80 -1.56 -11.10
CA ASN A 147 -29.02 -1.40 -12.32
C ASN A 147 -28.11 -2.60 -12.62
N LEU A 148 -28.34 -3.73 -11.95
CA LEU A 148 -27.51 -4.92 -12.13
C LEU A 148 -27.68 -5.49 -13.54
N LEU A 149 -26.58 -5.54 -14.30
CA LEU A 149 -26.51 -6.07 -15.66
C LEU A 149 -26.03 -7.52 -15.66
N GLU A 150 -25.08 -7.88 -14.78
CA GLU A 150 -24.49 -9.21 -14.71
C GLU A 150 -24.47 -9.78 -13.29
N LEU A 151 -24.94 -11.02 -13.16
CA LEU A 151 -24.92 -11.79 -11.92
C LEU A 151 -24.25 -13.15 -12.16
N LYS A 152 -23.16 -13.44 -11.43
CA LYS A 152 -22.50 -14.76 -11.39
C LYS A 152 -22.66 -15.40 -10.03
N LEU A 153 -23.19 -16.61 -10.00
CA LEU A 153 -23.31 -17.44 -8.80
C LEU A 153 -22.52 -18.73 -9.01
N PHE A 154 -21.57 -19.00 -8.11
CA PHE A 154 -20.77 -20.22 -8.09
C PHE A 154 -20.91 -20.98 -6.77
N GLY A 155 -21.10 -22.30 -6.84
CA GLY A 155 -21.09 -23.17 -5.66
C GLY A 155 -22.37 -23.12 -4.81
N VAL A 156 -23.46 -22.56 -5.34
CA VAL A 156 -24.76 -22.46 -4.65
C VAL A 156 -25.62 -23.67 -4.97
N GLN A 157 -26.24 -24.29 -3.95
CA GLN A 157 -27.25 -25.31 -4.18
C GLN A 157 -28.54 -24.69 -4.76
N PHE A 158 -28.66 -24.62 -6.09
CA PHE A 158 -29.73 -23.87 -6.77
C PHE A 158 -31.14 -24.35 -6.42
N SER A 159 -31.31 -25.65 -6.11
CA SER A 159 -32.59 -26.22 -5.69
C SER A 159 -33.14 -25.65 -4.37
N ALA A 160 -32.29 -25.00 -3.58
CA ALA A 160 -32.68 -24.32 -2.35
C ALA A 160 -33.13 -22.86 -2.56
N LEU A 161 -32.96 -22.30 -3.77
CA LEU A 161 -33.35 -20.93 -4.08
C LEU A 161 -34.86 -20.82 -4.34
N ASP A 162 -35.45 -19.72 -3.87
CA ASP A 162 -36.84 -19.39 -4.16
C ASP A 162 -37.03 -19.06 -5.65
N THR A 163 -38.13 -19.52 -6.25
CA THR A 163 -38.46 -19.24 -7.66
C THR A 163 -38.63 -17.74 -7.99
N SER A 164 -38.77 -16.88 -6.98
CA SER A 164 -38.92 -15.44 -7.15
C SER A 164 -37.63 -14.64 -6.94
N ILE A 165 -36.51 -15.30 -6.68
CA ILE A 165 -35.23 -14.67 -6.29
C ILE A 165 -34.71 -13.61 -7.28
N PHE A 166 -35.01 -13.75 -8.58
CA PHE A 166 -34.56 -12.81 -9.62
C PHE A 166 -35.63 -11.82 -10.09
N ASN A 167 -36.85 -11.87 -9.54
CA ASN A 167 -37.99 -11.10 -10.08
C ASN A 167 -37.79 -9.58 -10.04
N ASN A 168 -36.98 -9.08 -9.12
CA ASN A 168 -36.73 -7.64 -8.92
C ASN A 168 -35.51 -7.13 -9.71
N LEU A 169 -34.80 -7.99 -10.46
CA LEU A 169 -33.61 -7.62 -11.25
C LEU A 169 -33.99 -7.19 -12.67
N HIS A 170 -34.73 -6.09 -12.79
CA HIS A 170 -35.40 -5.69 -14.04
C HIS A 170 -34.48 -5.36 -15.22
N HIS A 171 -33.19 -5.08 -14.99
CA HIS A 171 -32.19 -4.75 -16.02
C HIS A 171 -31.16 -5.85 -16.24
N LEU A 172 -31.32 -7.02 -15.62
CA LEU A 172 -30.35 -8.10 -15.74
C LEU A 172 -30.25 -8.56 -17.20
N GLU A 173 -29.05 -8.50 -17.76
CA GLU A 173 -28.75 -8.91 -19.14
C GLU A 173 -28.02 -10.25 -19.17
N HIS A 174 -27.13 -10.50 -18.22
CA HIS A 174 -26.30 -11.71 -18.14
C HIS A 174 -26.49 -12.43 -16.81
N LEU A 175 -26.89 -13.71 -16.88
CA LEU A 175 -26.96 -14.60 -15.73
C LEU A 175 -26.02 -15.78 -15.92
N ILE A 176 -25.06 -15.92 -15.01
CA ILE A 176 -24.06 -16.98 -15.02
C ILE A 176 -24.24 -17.84 -13.77
N LEU A 177 -24.56 -19.11 -13.99
CA LEU A 177 -24.76 -20.12 -12.96
C LEU A 177 -23.71 -21.21 -13.18
N GLU A 178 -22.68 -21.23 -12.35
CA GLU A 178 -21.55 -22.14 -12.49
C GLU A 178 -21.44 -23.07 -11.27
N ASN A 179 -21.26 -24.38 -11.46
CA ASN A 179 -21.09 -25.31 -10.34
C ASN A 179 -22.16 -25.21 -9.24
N ASN A 180 -23.44 -25.14 -9.65
CA ASN A 180 -24.59 -24.94 -8.76
C ASN A 180 -25.44 -26.21 -8.58
N SER A 181 -24.89 -27.37 -8.96
CA SER A 181 -25.58 -28.69 -8.91
C SER A 181 -26.95 -28.72 -9.61
N ILE A 182 -27.10 -27.95 -10.69
CA ILE A 182 -28.35 -27.87 -11.47
C ILE A 182 -28.49 -29.14 -12.33
N ARG A 183 -29.59 -29.87 -12.17
CA ARG A 183 -29.90 -31.09 -12.94
C ARG A 183 -30.93 -30.90 -14.06
N PHE A 184 -31.79 -29.90 -13.92
CA PHE A 184 -32.91 -29.65 -14.82
C PHE A 184 -32.93 -28.18 -15.25
N LEU A 185 -33.01 -27.92 -16.54
CA LEU A 185 -33.09 -26.56 -17.09
C LEU A 185 -34.40 -25.87 -16.68
N SER A 186 -35.49 -26.63 -16.55
CA SER A 186 -36.77 -26.20 -16.00
C SER A 186 -36.65 -25.54 -14.62
N THR A 187 -35.73 -25.98 -13.75
CA THR A 187 -35.51 -25.35 -12.44
C THR A 187 -35.06 -23.91 -12.58
N VAL A 188 -34.15 -23.63 -13.52
CA VAL A 188 -33.65 -22.27 -13.77
C VAL A 188 -34.71 -21.43 -14.47
N THR A 189 -35.32 -21.96 -15.54
CA THR A 189 -36.32 -21.21 -16.32
C THR A 189 -37.57 -20.86 -15.51
N LYS A 190 -37.99 -21.70 -14.54
CA LYS A 190 -39.03 -21.35 -13.56
C LYS A 190 -38.64 -20.16 -12.68
N SER A 191 -37.37 -20.04 -12.31
CA SER A 191 -36.86 -18.94 -11.47
C SER A 191 -36.60 -17.63 -12.23
N LEU A 192 -36.52 -17.65 -13.57
CA LEU A 192 -36.34 -16.44 -14.38
C LEU A 192 -37.57 -15.53 -14.40
N GLY A 193 -38.76 -16.07 -14.10
CA GLY A 193 -39.99 -15.30 -13.90
C GLY A 193 -40.30 -14.32 -15.03
N ARG A 194 -40.21 -13.01 -14.73
CA ARG A 194 -40.56 -11.88 -15.62
C ARG A 194 -39.35 -11.15 -16.22
N LEU A 195 -38.14 -11.71 -16.15
CA LEU A 195 -36.95 -11.08 -16.73
C LEU A 195 -37.09 -10.96 -18.26
N LYS A 196 -37.26 -9.73 -18.75
CA LYS A 196 -37.41 -9.44 -20.20
C LYS A 196 -36.11 -9.01 -20.88
N THR A 197 -35.14 -8.53 -20.10
CA THR A 197 -33.87 -7.95 -20.57
C THR A 197 -32.76 -8.98 -20.72
N LEU A 198 -32.97 -10.21 -20.22
CA LEU A 198 -31.93 -11.24 -20.20
C LEU A 198 -31.52 -11.63 -21.63
N GLN A 199 -30.27 -11.33 -21.99
CA GLN A 199 -29.67 -11.62 -23.29
C GLN A 199 -28.82 -12.89 -23.25
N LYS A 200 -28.10 -13.13 -22.14
CA LYS A 200 -27.21 -14.27 -21.96
C LYS A 200 -27.60 -15.09 -20.75
N LEU A 201 -27.85 -16.39 -20.98
CA LEU A 201 -28.03 -17.38 -19.94
C LEU A 201 -26.91 -18.42 -20.05
N SER A 202 -26.10 -18.49 -19.00
CA SER A 202 -24.95 -19.38 -18.92
C SER A 202 -25.12 -20.31 -17.73
N ILE A 203 -25.26 -21.60 -17.98
CA ILE A 203 -25.39 -22.65 -16.97
C ILE A 203 -24.23 -23.62 -17.19
N ILE A 204 -23.08 -23.32 -16.60
CA ILE A 204 -21.81 -23.98 -16.89
C ILE A 204 -21.43 -24.90 -15.72
N ASP A 205 -20.71 -26.01 -15.98
CA ASP A 205 -20.18 -26.88 -14.92
C ASP A 205 -21.27 -27.37 -13.96
N ASN A 206 -22.39 -27.86 -14.49
CA ASN A 206 -23.53 -28.34 -13.72
C ASN A 206 -23.83 -29.80 -14.09
N ASP A 207 -24.94 -30.33 -13.58
CA ASP A 207 -25.32 -31.74 -13.70
C ASP A 207 -26.42 -31.99 -14.75
N ILE A 208 -26.63 -31.08 -15.71
CA ILE A 208 -27.68 -31.26 -16.73
C ILE A 208 -27.26 -32.39 -17.68
N ASP A 209 -27.99 -33.50 -17.66
CA ASP A 209 -27.73 -34.69 -18.46
C ASP A 209 -28.61 -34.81 -19.70
N VAL A 210 -29.87 -34.35 -19.60
CA VAL A 210 -30.88 -34.41 -20.65
C VAL A 210 -31.63 -33.08 -20.71
N LEU A 211 -31.77 -32.54 -21.92
CA LEU A 211 -32.74 -31.47 -22.21
C LEU A 211 -34.10 -32.11 -22.49
N ARG A 212 -35.00 -32.03 -21.52
CA ARG A 212 -36.27 -32.75 -21.50
C ARG A 212 -37.38 -31.93 -22.11
N LYS A 213 -38.45 -32.58 -22.55
CA LYS A 213 -39.63 -31.89 -23.07
C LYS A 213 -40.29 -30.97 -22.03
N GLU A 214 -40.20 -31.29 -20.74
CA GLU A 214 -40.71 -30.44 -19.65
C GLU A 214 -39.89 -29.15 -19.45
N ASP A 215 -38.67 -29.08 -19.97
CA ASP A 215 -37.87 -27.84 -19.95
C ASP A 215 -38.51 -26.77 -20.85
N CYS A 216 -39.36 -27.17 -21.80
CA CYS A 216 -40.27 -26.29 -22.54
C CYS A 216 -41.50 -25.95 -21.70
N LEU A 217 -41.59 -24.70 -21.22
CA LEU A 217 -42.64 -24.24 -20.30
C LEU A 217 -44.03 -24.15 -20.95
N HIS A 218 -44.14 -24.32 -22.28
CA HIS A 218 -45.42 -24.48 -22.97
C HIS A 218 -46.21 -25.72 -22.52
N SER A 219 -45.56 -26.70 -21.87
CA SER A 219 -46.18 -27.98 -21.50
C SER A 219 -46.90 -27.99 -20.14
N GLU A 220 -46.49 -27.13 -19.19
CA GLU A 220 -47.01 -27.13 -17.81
C GLU A 220 -47.95 -25.96 -17.48
N TYR A 221 -47.90 -24.85 -18.22
CA TYR A 221 -48.73 -23.67 -17.95
C TYR A 221 -49.72 -23.41 -19.10
N PRO A 222 -51.01 -23.83 -18.97
CA PRO A 222 -52.04 -23.35 -19.87
C PRO A 222 -52.15 -21.83 -19.70
N ALA A 223 -51.94 -21.11 -20.78
CA ALA A 223 -51.91 -19.67 -20.79
C ALA A 223 -53.19 -19.07 -20.17
N ILE A 224 -53.03 -18.28 -19.10
CA ILE A 224 -54.06 -17.29 -18.76
C ILE A 224 -53.86 -16.16 -19.78
N ASN A 225 -54.75 -16.09 -20.78
CA ASN A 225 -54.74 -15.18 -21.95
C ASN A 225 -53.93 -15.60 -23.20
N GLY A 226 -53.57 -16.88 -23.37
CA GLY A 226 -53.01 -17.37 -24.65
C GLY A 226 -51.57 -16.95 -25.00
N GLN A 227 -50.82 -16.32 -24.09
CA GLN A 227 -49.40 -15.98 -24.32
C GLN A 227 -48.46 -17.00 -23.67
N TYR A 228 -47.62 -17.61 -24.50
CA TYR A 228 -46.52 -18.47 -24.10
C TYR A 228 -45.35 -17.66 -23.50
N VAL A 229 -44.59 -18.26 -22.57
CA VAL A 229 -43.40 -17.63 -21.97
C VAL A 229 -42.19 -17.87 -22.88
N TYR A 230 -41.77 -16.82 -23.59
CA TYR A 230 -40.51 -16.79 -24.33
C TYR A 230 -39.51 -15.90 -23.61
N PHE A 231 -38.25 -16.33 -23.58
CA PHE A 231 -37.15 -15.51 -23.10
C PHE A 231 -36.41 -14.91 -24.30
N ASN A 232 -36.07 -13.63 -24.21
CA ASN A 232 -35.33 -12.91 -25.24
C ASN A 232 -33.80 -13.16 -25.14
N VAL A 233 -33.43 -14.43 -24.95
CA VAL A 233 -32.04 -14.85 -24.80
C VAL A 233 -31.43 -15.09 -26.18
N SER A 234 -30.34 -14.40 -26.47
CA SER A 234 -29.53 -14.56 -27.68
C SER A 234 -28.39 -15.57 -27.48
N VAL A 235 -27.86 -15.69 -26.25
CA VAL A 235 -26.75 -16.58 -25.92
C VAL A 235 -27.17 -17.60 -24.86
N LEU A 236 -27.14 -18.87 -25.23
CA LEU A 236 -27.33 -19.99 -24.30
C LEU A 236 -26.05 -20.82 -24.22
N ASP A 237 -25.46 -20.85 -23.02
CA ASP A 237 -24.26 -21.63 -22.74
C ASP A 237 -24.57 -22.75 -21.74
N LEU A 238 -24.45 -24.00 -22.19
CA LEU A 238 -24.63 -25.23 -21.41
C LEU A 238 -23.33 -26.02 -21.30
N SER A 239 -22.18 -25.37 -21.49
CA SER A 239 -20.88 -26.04 -21.50
C SER A 239 -20.53 -26.68 -20.15
N MET A 240 -19.68 -27.71 -20.16
CA MET A 240 -19.23 -28.46 -18.97
C MET A 240 -20.37 -29.13 -18.18
N ASN A 241 -21.54 -29.33 -18.79
CA ASN A 241 -22.59 -30.18 -18.22
C ASN A 241 -22.40 -31.65 -18.63
N LYS A 242 -23.25 -32.52 -18.09
CA LYS A 242 -23.32 -33.94 -18.43
C LYS A 242 -24.21 -34.24 -19.65
N LEU A 243 -24.46 -33.22 -20.48
CA LEU A 243 -25.49 -33.26 -21.51
C LEU A 243 -25.20 -34.34 -22.56
N GLN A 244 -26.12 -35.29 -22.74
CA GLN A 244 -25.99 -36.43 -23.67
C GLN A 244 -27.20 -36.63 -24.59
N LEU A 245 -28.36 -36.05 -24.24
CA LEU A 245 -29.60 -36.25 -24.99
C LEU A 245 -30.42 -34.94 -25.04
N ILE A 246 -30.99 -34.68 -26.20
CA ILE A 246 -31.95 -33.61 -26.43
C ILE A 246 -33.27 -34.24 -26.87
N GLU A 247 -34.32 -34.05 -26.09
CA GLU A 247 -35.67 -34.45 -26.47
C GLU A 247 -36.31 -33.43 -27.41
N ASN A 248 -37.32 -33.89 -28.16
CA ASN A 248 -38.03 -33.09 -29.14
C ASN A 248 -38.58 -31.79 -28.55
N ASN A 249 -38.16 -30.66 -29.15
CA ASN A 249 -38.63 -29.32 -28.85
C ASN A 249 -38.38 -28.85 -27.40
N SER A 250 -37.32 -29.36 -26.77
CA SER A 250 -36.91 -29.02 -25.39
C SER A 250 -36.45 -27.57 -25.22
N LEU A 251 -35.91 -26.92 -26.26
CA LEU A 251 -35.41 -25.54 -26.22
C LEU A 251 -36.44 -24.49 -26.72
N CYS A 252 -37.73 -24.81 -26.68
CA CYS A 252 -38.80 -23.97 -27.24
C CYS A 252 -38.89 -22.55 -26.62
N ASN A 253 -38.39 -22.36 -25.39
CA ASN A 253 -38.47 -21.08 -24.70
C ASN A 253 -37.48 -20.04 -25.27
N PHE A 254 -36.54 -20.46 -26.12
CA PHE A 254 -35.44 -19.64 -26.66
C PHE A 254 -35.52 -19.53 -28.20
N PRO A 255 -36.52 -18.81 -28.75
CA PRO A 255 -36.77 -18.79 -30.20
C PRO A 255 -35.73 -17.97 -31.00
N HIS A 256 -34.90 -17.15 -30.35
CA HIS A 256 -34.02 -16.16 -30.99
C HIS A 256 -32.55 -16.33 -30.61
N LEU A 257 -32.07 -17.57 -30.48
CA LEU A 257 -30.66 -17.83 -30.19
C LEU A 257 -29.76 -17.43 -31.36
N SER A 258 -28.81 -16.54 -31.10
CA SER A 258 -27.68 -16.28 -31.98
C SER A 258 -26.54 -17.26 -31.69
N LEU A 259 -26.29 -17.58 -30.42
CA LEU A 259 -25.16 -18.41 -30.01
C LEU A 259 -25.62 -19.53 -29.08
N PHE A 260 -25.29 -20.77 -29.47
CA PHE A 260 -25.47 -21.95 -28.64
C PHE A 260 -24.11 -22.60 -28.34
N LYS A 261 -23.79 -22.75 -27.06
CA LYS A 261 -22.57 -23.42 -26.60
C LYS A 261 -22.93 -24.65 -25.77
N ALA A 262 -22.30 -25.78 -26.11
CA ALA A 262 -22.37 -27.01 -25.32
C ALA A 262 -21.00 -27.69 -25.30
N ASN A 263 -19.94 -26.91 -25.06
CA ASN A 263 -18.57 -27.40 -25.03
C ASN A 263 -18.37 -28.38 -23.87
N LYS A 264 -17.47 -29.36 -23.99
CA LYS A 264 -17.19 -30.36 -22.93
C LYS A 264 -18.46 -31.09 -22.45
N THR A 265 -19.35 -31.44 -23.38
CA THR A 265 -20.54 -32.26 -23.10
C THR A 265 -20.49 -33.56 -23.92
N GLY A 266 -21.35 -34.53 -23.62
CA GLY A 266 -21.44 -35.78 -24.39
C GLY A 266 -22.44 -35.72 -25.56
N ILE A 267 -22.80 -34.52 -26.03
CA ILE A 267 -23.86 -34.35 -27.01
C ILE A 267 -23.45 -34.81 -28.41
N GLN A 268 -24.33 -35.53 -29.10
CA GLN A 268 -24.15 -35.90 -30.50
C GLN A 268 -24.97 -35.00 -31.43
N THR A 269 -24.39 -34.58 -32.56
CA THR A 269 -25.01 -33.58 -33.46
C THR A 269 -26.37 -33.94 -34.03
N LYS A 270 -26.65 -35.24 -34.22
CA LYS A 270 -27.96 -35.69 -34.73
C LYS A 270 -29.12 -35.32 -33.80
N GLN A 271 -28.86 -35.20 -32.50
CA GLN A 271 -29.88 -34.85 -31.51
C GLN A 271 -30.20 -33.34 -31.52
N MET A 272 -29.26 -32.49 -31.97
CA MET A 272 -29.51 -31.05 -32.07
C MET A 272 -30.66 -30.74 -33.05
N PHE A 273 -30.84 -31.55 -34.09
CA PHE A 273 -31.98 -31.42 -35.02
C PHE A 273 -33.34 -31.57 -34.33
N GLN A 274 -33.38 -32.16 -33.12
CA GLN A 274 -34.60 -32.34 -32.33
C GLN A 274 -34.85 -31.18 -31.35
N SER A 275 -33.89 -30.26 -31.15
CA SER A 275 -33.98 -29.16 -30.17
C SER A 275 -35.20 -28.24 -30.35
N GLY A 276 -35.73 -28.15 -31.57
CA GLY A 276 -36.79 -27.22 -31.96
C GLY A 276 -36.27 -25.88 -32.51
N ILE A 277 -34.96 -25.66 -32.49
CA ILE A 277 -34.32 -24.44 -33.01
C ILE A 277 -34.05 -24.60 -34.51
N ARG A 278 -34.31 -23.54 -35.29
CA ARG A 278 -34.13 -23.55 -36.76
C ARG A 278 -33.09 -22.56 -37.29
N ILE A 279 -32.75 -21.55 -36.51
CA ILE A 279 -31.80 -20.51 -36.90
C ILE A 279 -30.87 -20.31 -35.71
N ILE A 280 -29.58 -20.54 -35.92
CA ILE A 280 -28.53 -20.25 -34.96
C ILE A 280 -27.35 -19.69 -35.75
N LEU A 281 -26.84 -18.52 -35.35
CA LEU A 281 -25.72 -17.87 -36.04
C LEU A 281 -24.41 -18.63 -35.79
N THR A 282 -24.14 -18.93 -34.52
CA THR A 282 -22.90 -19.54 -34.04
C THR A 282 -23.20 -20.75 -33.17
N VAL A 283 -22.56 -21.88 -33.48
CA VAL A 283 -22.64 -23.11 -32.68
C VAL A 283 -21.25 -23.51 -32.23
N SER A 284 -21.07 -23.69 -30.92
CA SER A 284 -19.83 -24.15 -30.30
C SER A 284 -20.03 -25.50 -29.62
N LEU A 285 -19.30 -26.51 -30.10
CA LEU A 285 -19.32 -27.89 -29.63
C LEU A 285 -17.90 -28.43 -29.43
N THR A 286 -17.04 -27.61 -28.83
CA THR A 286 -15.64 -27.93 -28.53
C THR A 286 -15.57 -29.04 -27.48
N MET A 287 -14.67 -30.03 -27.61
CA MET A 287 -14.52 -31.13 -26.64
C MET A 287 -15.80 -31.96 -26.41
N THR A 288 -16.56 -32.25 -27.46
CA THR A 288 -17.78 -33.08 -27.37
C THR A 288 -17.57 -34.52 -27.87
N ASP A 289 -16.31 -34.89 -28.15
CA ASP A 289 -15.89 -36.13 -28.80
C ASP A 289 -16.66 -36.38 -30.12
N MET A 290 -16.96 -35.29 -30.82
CA MET A 290 -17.76 -35.33 -32.03
C MET A 290 -16.99 -35.92 -33.21
N HIS A 291 -17.62 -36.90 -33.86
CA HIS A 291 -17.19 -37.45 -35.15
C HIS A 291 -18.03 -36.87 -36.30
N LEU A 292 -18.20 -35.54 -36.36
CA LEU A 292 -19.15 -34.92 -37.28
C LEU A 292 -18.93 -35.39 -38.73
N MET A 293 -19.90 -36.12 -39.27
CA MET A 293 -19.80 -36.66 -40.63
C MET A 293 -20.42 -35.73 -41.68
N GLU A 294 -21.26 -34.74 -41.35
CA GLU A 294 -22.04 -34.00 -42.38
C GLU A 294 -22.11 -32.49 -42.06
N LEU A 295 -21.01 -31.78 -42.29
CA LEU A 295 -20.86 -30.36 -41.95
C LEU A 295 -21.83 -29.46 -42.75
N CYS A 296 -22.01 -29.73 -44.04
CA CYS A 296 -22.92 -28.94 -44.89
C CYS A 296 -24.40 -29.17 -44.58
N GLU A 297 -24.80 -30.37 -44.16
CA GLU A 297 -26.16 -30.63 -43.69
C GLU A 297 -26.46 -29.85 -42.41
N TYR A 298 -25.53 -29.87 -41.45
CA TYR A 298 -25.65 -29.13 -40.19
C TYR A 298 -25.76 -27.61 -40.42
N SER A 299 -24.86 -27.06 -41.25
CA SER A 299 -24.89 -25.65 -41.65
C SER A 299 -26.19 -25.28 -42.37
N SER A 300 -26.67 -26.14 -43.29
CA SER A 300 -27.93 -25.91 -44.03
C SER A 300 -29.15 -25.88 -43.10
N TYR A 301 -29.22 -26.81 -42.14
CA TYR A 301 -30.38 -26.97 -41.27
C TYR A 301 -30.56 -25.77 -40.34
N PHE A 302 -29.50 -25.35 -39.64
CA PHE A 302 -29.55 -24.25 -38.67
C PHE A 302 -29.21 -22.87 -39.28
N LYS A 303 -28.83 -22.82 -40.57
CA LYS A 303 -28.31 -21.62 -41.24
C LYS A 303 -27.11 -21.00 -40.49
N VAL A 304 -26.20 -21.87 -40.04
CA VAL A 304 -25.04 -21.49 -39.23
C VAL A 304 -24.05 -20.69 -40.07
N LYS A 305 -23.57 -19.58 -39.49
CA LYS A 305 -22.45 -18.80 -40.02
C LYS A 305 -21.12 -19.19 -39.43
N GLU A 306 -21.11 -19.56 -38.15
CA GLU A 306 -19.88 -19.88 -37.43
C GLU A 306 -20.00 -21.22 -36.71
N LEU A 307 -19.07 -22.14 -36.98
CA LEU A 307 -19.06 -23.46 -36.40
C LEU A 307 -17.72 -23.71 -35.69
N LEU A 308 -17.77 -23.83 -34.36
CA LEU A 308 -16.60 -24.02 -33.51
C LEU A 308 -16.56 -25.45 -32.99
N LEU A 309 -15.64 -26.25 -33.52
CA LEU A 309 -15.51 -27.69 -33.29
C LEU A 309 -14.10 -28.08 -32.83
N GLY A 310 -13.39 -27.16 -32.16
CA GLY A 310 -12.07 -27.44 -31.64
C GLY A 310 -12.03 -28.64 -30.67
N TYR A 311 -10.88 -29.28 -30.53
CA TYR A 311 -10.66 -30.37 -29.55
C TYR A 311 -11.67 -31.53 -29.68
N ASN A 312 -11.95 -31.96 -30.89
CA ASN A 312 -12.83 -33.09 -31.18
C ASN A 312 -12.06 -34.22 -31.87
N SER A 313 -12.79 -35.23 -32.35
CA SER A 313 -12.27 -36.40 -33.03
C SER A 313 -12.57 -36.36 -34.54
N VAL A 314 -12.57 -35.16 -35.15
CA VAL A 314 -12.82 -34.96 -36.59
C VAL A 314 -11.57 -35.30 -37.39
N PHE A 315 -11.65 -36.28 -38.28
CA PHE A 315 -10.52 -36.73 -39.11
C PHE A 315 -10.62 -36.32 -40.59
N LYS A 316 -11.78 -35.80 -41.03
CA LYS A 316 -11.99 -35.33 -42.40
C LYS A 316 -13.04 -34.23 -42.47
N ILE A 317 -12.82 -33.26 -43.36
CA ILE A 317 -13.83 -32.24 -43.73
C ILE A 317 -14.78 -32.86 -44.75
N ASN A 318 -15.98 -33.24 -44.33
CA ASN A 318 -16.99 -33.82 -45.20
C ASN A 318 -18.02 -32.77 -45.65
N THR A 319 -17.98 -32.44 -46.94
CA THR A 319 -18.86 -31.44 -47.57
C THR A 319 -19.70 -31.99 -48.74
N TYR A 320 -19.75 -33.32 -48.93
CA TYR A 320 -20.45 -33.91 -50.09
C TYR A 320 -21.97 -34.07 -49.90
N THR A 321 -22.49 -33.96 -48.67
CA THR A 321 -23.94 -34.00 -48.37
C THR A 321 -24.47 -32.61 -48.00
N GLY A 322 -25.46 -32.10 -48.76
CA GLY A 322 -26.07 -30.79 -48.52
C GLY A 322 -25.31 -29.61 -49.15
N THR A 323 -25.69 -28.38 -48.80
CA THR A 323 -25.09 -27.15 -49.32
C THR A 323 -24.54 -26.28 -48.20
N CYS A 324 -23.22 -26.11 -48.09
CA CYS A 324 -22.61 -25.20 -47.13
C CYS A 324 -22.78 -23.72 -47.52
N THR A 325 -24.01 -23.23 -47.59
CA THR A 325 -24.31 -21.81 -47.85
C THR A 325 -24.31 -21.04 -46.54
N ASN A 326 -23.75 -19.82 -46.53
CA ASN A 326 -23.65 -18.90 -45.38
C ASN A 326 -22.60 -19.21 -44.31
N LEU A 327 -21.85 -20.31 -44.42
CA LEU A 327 -20.81 -20.64 -43.44
C LEU A 327 -19.57 -19.76 -43.69
N GLU A 328 -19.35 -18.80 -42.80
CA GLU A 328 -18.31 -17.77 -42.88
C GLU A 328 -17.07 -18.14 -42.03
N LYS A 329 -17.26 -18.87 -40.93
CA LYS A 329 -16.19 -19.25 -39.99
C LYS A 329 -16.26 -20.72 -39.58
N ILE A 330 -15.14 -21.41 -39.67
CA ILE A 330 -14.97 -22.78 -39.17
C ILE A 330 -13.72 -22.85 -38.30
N ASP A 331 -13.87 -23.38 -37.09
CA ASP A 331 -12.77 -23.77 -36.22
C ASP A 331 -12.79 -25.29 -36.05
N LEU A 332 -11.74 -25.94 -36.56
CA LEU A 332 -11.44 -27.37 -36.48
C LEU A 332 -10.07 -27.58 -35.82
N SER A 333 -9.61 -26.64 -34.98
CA SER A 333 -8.37 -26.77 -34.24
C SER A 333 -8.35 -28.01 -33.33
N HIS A 334 -7.19 -28.56 -33.01
CA HIS A 334 -7.06 -29.70 -32.08
C HIS A 334 -7.94 -30.91 -32.49
N ASN A 335 -7.91 -31.29 -33.77
CA ASN A 335 -8.64 -32.45 -34.29
C ASN A 335 -7.64 -33.47 -34.87
N LEU A 336 -8.12 -34.37 -35.73
CA LEU A 336 -7.35 -35.49 -36.29
C LEU A 336 -7.23 -35.41 -37.82
N LEU A 337 -7.35 -34.22 -38.42
CA LEU A 337 -7.25 -34.03 -39.87
C LEU A 337 -5.85 -34.40 -40.36
N GLU A 338 -5.75 -35.26 -41.37
CA GLU A 338 -4.46 -35.67 -41.97
C GLU A 338 -4.09 -34.86 -43.22
N GLY A 339 -5.06 -34.21 -43.85
CA GLY A 339 -4.84 -33.46 -45.08
C GLY A 339 -5.97 -32.50 -45.39
N ILE A 340 -5.65 -31.47 -46.15
CA ILE A 340 -6.61 -30.54 -46.75
C ILE A 340 -6.67 -30.80 -48.24
N TYR A 341 -7.88 -31.02 -48.77
CA TYR A 341 -8.08 -31.34 -50.17
C TYR A 341 -9.04 -30.36 -50.84
N SER A 342 -8.72 -30.03 -52.09
CA SER A 342 -9.37 -28.97 -52.86
C SER A 342 -10.85 -29.27 -53.10
N ASN A 343 -11.18 -30.54 -53.35
CA ASN A 343 -12.55 -31.02 -53.51
C ASN A 343 -13.42 -30.87 -52.25
N GLN A 344 -12.81 -30.79 -51.05
CA GLN A 344 -13.52 -30.62 -49.79
C GLN A 344 -13.81 -29.15 -49.50
N ILE A 345 -12.82 -28.27 -49.71
CA ILE A 345 -12.94 -26.84 -49.35
C ILE A 345 -13.63 -26.03 -50.45
N LYS A 346 -13.54 -26.42 -51.73
CA LYS A 346 -14.18 -25.70 -52.85
C LYS A 346 -15.69 -25.50 -52.70
N THR A 347 -16.37 -26.34 -51.92
CA THR A 347 -17.80 -26.21 -51.63
C THR A 347 -18.11 -25.10 -50.60
N LEU A 348 -17.13 -24.69 -49.78
CA LEU A 348 -17.22 -23.68 -48.72
C LEU A 348 -16.99 -22.26 -49.28
N LYS A 349 -17.85 -21.84 -50.23
CA LYS A 349 -17.63 -20.62 -51.02
C LYS A 349 -17.69 -19.31 -50.23
N ASP A 350 -18.43 -19.28 -49.13
CA ASP A 350 -18.61 -18.10 -48.28
C ASP A 350 -17.63 -18.06 -47.10
N LEU A 351 -16.72 -19.03 -47.00
CA LEU A 351 -15.78 -19.14 -45.89
C LEU A 351 -14.76 -17.99 -45.93
N VAL A 352 -14.67 -17.26 -44.83
CA VAL A 352 -13.76 -16.14 -44.59
C VAL A 352 -12.66 -16.54 -43.62
N TYR A 353 -12.96 -17.39 -42.64
CA TYR A 353 -12.03 -17.85 -41.61
C TYR A 353 -12.01 -19.37 -41.49
N LEU A 354 -10.82 -19.96 -41.57
CA LEU A 354 -10.59 -21.39 -41.35
C LEU A 354 -9.42 -21.60 -40.39
N ASP A 355 -9.70 -22.24 -39.25
CA ASP A 355 -8.67 -22.73 -38.34
C ASP A 355 -8.65 -24.26 -38.34
N VAL A 356 -7.49 -24.82 -38.68
CA VAL A 356 -7.18 -26.25 -38.67
C VAL A 356 -5.87 -26.51 -37.95
N SER A 357 -5.50 -25.62 -37.01
CA SER A 357 -4.29 -25.75 -36.21
C SER A 357 -4.32 -26.97 -35.30
N PHE A 358 -3.18 -27.44 -34.82
CA PHE A 358 -3.08 -28.60 -33.92
C PHE A 358 -3.78 -29.86 -34.46
N ASN A 359 -3.62 -30.14 -35.76
CA ASN A 359 -4.12 -31.34 -36.40
C ASN A 359 -2.94 -32.27 -36.77
N ARG A 360 -3.14 -33.18 -37.72
CA ARG A 360 -2.11 -34.09 -38.25
C ARG A 360 -1.83 -33.84 -39.73
N ILE A 361 -2.06 -32.61 -40.20
CA ILE A 361 -2.03 -32.27 -41.62
C ILE A 361 -0.61 -32.37 -42.15
N ASN A 362 -0.38 -33.27 -43.10
CA ASN A 362 0.89 -33.41 -43.82
C ASN A 362 0.75 -33.15 -45.33
N VAL A 363 -0.48 -33.23 -45.88
CA VAL A 363 -0.78 -32.93 -47.28
C VAL A 363 -1.62 -31.66 -47.38
N LEU A 364 -1.12 -30.69 -48.13
CA LEU A 364 -1.84 -29.47 -48.52
C LEU A 364 -2.16 -29.51 -50.03
N ASP A 365 -3.38 -29.89 -50.39
CA ASP A 365 -3.94 -29.73 -51.74
C ASP A 365 -5.07 -28.69 -51.68
N ILE A 366 -4.74 -27.42 -51.45
CA ILE A 366 -5.75 -26.36 -51.30
C ILE A 366 -6.19 -25.85 -52.68
N CYS A 367 -5.21 -25.51 -53.52
CA CYS A 367 -5.39 -24.97 -54.85
C CYS A 367 -4.76 -25.93 -55.87
N PRO A 368 -5.57 -26.78 -56.56
CA PRO A 368 -5.02 -27.79 -57.46
C PRO A 368 -4.50 -27.10 -58.73
N VAL A 369 -3.18 -27.21 -58.93
CA VAL A 369 -2.40 -26.57 -60.02
C VAL A 369 -2.92 -26.93 -61.42
N GLU A 370 -3.62 -28.06 -61.56
CA GLU A 370 -3.99 -28.65 -62.86
C GLU A 370 -5.36 -28.21 -63.41
N THR A 371 -6.17 -27.46 -62.65
CA THR A 371 -7.50 -27.06 -63.15
C THR A 371 -7.52 -25.64 -63.68
N LEU A 372 -7.65 -25.50 -65.00
CA LEU A 372 -7.88 -24.24 -65.74
C LEU A 372 -9.15 -23.46 -65.31
N THR A 373 -9.86 -23.93 -64.28
CA THR A 373 -10.98 -23.22 -63.67
C THR A 373 -10.45 -22.30 -62.56
N VAL A 374 -10.30 -21.01 -62.87
CA VAL A 374 -10.07 -19.96 -61.87
C VAL A 374 -11.29 -19.92 -60.96
N PHE A 375 -11.21 -20.56 -59.79
CA PHE A 375 -12.15 -20.33 -58.70
C PHE A 375 -11.42 -19.56 -57.61
N SER A 376 -12.02 -18.47 -57.15
CA SER A 376 -11.49 -17.64 -56.07
C SER A 376 -12.33 -17.89 -54.82
N MET A 377 -11.68 -18.19 -53.70
CA MET A 377 -12.34 -18.30 -52.39
C MET A 377 -12.39 -16.93 -51.70
N LYS A 378 -13.36 -16.73 -50.81
CA LYS A 378 -13.46 -15.54 -49.95
C LYS A 378 -12.58 -15.62 -48.71
N LEU A 379 -11.73 -16.64 -48.59
CA LEU A 379 -10.94 -16.88 -47.39
C LEU A 379 -9.94 -15.74 -47.17
N GLU A 380 -10.04 -15.09 -46.00
CA GLU A 380 -9.17 -13.99 -45.56
C GLU A 380 -8.19 -14.46 -44.48
N HIS A 381 -8.59 -15.46 -43.67
CA HIS A 381 -7.78 -15.99 -42.57
C HIS A 381 -7.65 -17.51 -42.66
N LEU A 382 -6.41 -17.99 -42.69
CA LEU A 382 -6.08 -19.41 -42.72
C LEU A 382 -5.03 -19.73 -41.66
N ASN A 383 -5.41 -20.54 -40.67
CA ASN A 383 -4.50 -21.03 -39.63
C ASN A 383 -4.27 -22.54 -39.80
N ILE A 384 -3.03 -22.91 -40.14
CA ILE A 384 -2.56 -24.31 -40.29
C ILE A 384 -1.38 -24.57 -39.33
N SER A 385 -1.22 -23.78 -38.27
CA SER A 385 -0.12 -23.96 -37.32
C SER A 385 -0.19 -25.29 -36.55
N PHE A 386 0.91 -25.72 -35.94
CA PHE A 386 0.99 -26.96 -35.16
C PHE A 386 0.51 -28.20 -35.94
N ASN A 387 1.00 -28.37 -37.16
CA ASN A 387 0.71 -29.51 -38.04
C ASN A 387 2.02 -30.20 -38.47
N TYR A 388 1.97 -31.04 -39.51
CA TYR A 388 3.11 -31.80 -40.01
C TYR A 388 3.44 -31.47 -41.47
N VAL A 389 3.14 -30.25 -41.92
CA VAL A 389 3.44 -29.81 -43.29
C VAL A 389 4.95 -29.72 -43.48
N THR A 390 5.48 -30.28 -44.57
CA THR A 390 6.92 -30.40 -44.81
C THR A 390 7.47 -29.49 -45.90
N SER A 391 6.63 -29.06 -46.84
CA SER A 391 7.03 -28.19 -47.95
C SER A 391 5.84 -27.41 -48.49
N LEU A 392 6.12 -26.29 -49.17
CA LEU A 392 5.14 -25.51 -49.92
C LEU A 392 5.52 -25.52 -51.40
N SER A 393 4.56 -25.91 -52.25
CA SER A 393 4.76 -25.99 -53.70
C SER A 393 4.45 -24.67 -54.40
N LYS A 394 4.94 -24.50 -55.64
CA LYS A 394 4.61 -23.34 -56.46
C LYS A 394 3.09 -23.09 -56.57
N GLY A 395 2.65 -21.88 -56.22
CA GLY A 395 1.24 -21.47 -56.31
C GLY A 395 0.30 -22.17 -55.33
N GLN A 396 0.82 -22.68 -54.21
CA GLN A 396 0.11 -23.44 -53.17
C GLN A 396 -1.21 -22.78 -52.71
N PHE A 397 -1.25 -21.45 -52.71
CA PHE A 397 -2.37 -20.63 -52.23
C PHE A 397 -3.01 -19.75 -53.32
N SER A 398 -2.71 -20.01 -54.60
CA SER A 398 -3.10 -19.16 -55.74
C SER A 398 -4.61 -18.90 -55.91
N CYS A 399 -5.46 -19.78 -55.38
CA CYS A 399 -6.91 -19.65 -55.36
C CYS A 399 -7.47 -18.81 -54.18
N LEU A 400 -6.62 -18.38 -53.24
CA LEU A 400 -6.98 -17.62 -52.03
C LEU A 400 -6.65 -16.12 -52.17
N GLN A 401 -7.13 -15.47 -53.22
CA GLN A 401 -6.72 -14.09 -53.58
C GLN A 401 -7.06 -13.02 -52.53
N ASN A 402 -8.01 -13.30 -51.63
CA ASN A 402 -8.41 -12.42 -50.53
C ASN A 402 -7.65 -12.70 -49.23
N LEU A 403 -6.71 -13.64 -49.22
CA LEU A 403 -6.00 -14.04 -48.01
C LEU A 403 -5.18 -12.87 -47.44
N GLN A 404 -5.45 -12.52 -46.19
CA GLN A 404 -4.80 -11.45 -45.44
C GLN A 404 -3.90 -11.99 -44.33
N VAL A 405 -4.28 -13.14 -43.74
CA VAL A 405 -3.55 -13.75 -42.60
C VAL A 405 -3.31 -15.23 -42.89
N LEU A 406 -2.03 -15.63 -42.86
CA LEU A 406 -1.60 -17.01 -43.01
C LEU A 406 -0.66 -17.39 -41.86
N SER A 407 -1.04 -18.39 -41.07
CA SER A 407 -0.18 -18.98 -40.05
C SER A 407 0.16 -20.43 -40.37
N LEU A 408 1.46 -20.71 -40.39
CA LEU A 408 2.09 -22.01 -40.64
C LEU A 408 3.12 -22.34 -39.53
N GLU A 409 3.03 -21.66 -38.39
CA GLU A 409 3.91 -21.83 -37.24
C GLU A 409 3.93 -23.28 -36.72
N TYR A 410 5.03 -23.74 -36.13
CA TYR A 410 5.15 -25.08 -35.55
C TYR A 410 4.75 -26.20 -36.54
N ASN A 411 5.24 -26.10 -37.77
CA ASN A 411 5.17 -27.17 -38.76
C ASN A 411 6.55 -27.82 -38.94
N LYS A 412 6.76 -28.57 -40.03
CA LYS A 412 8.03 -29.21 -40.37
C LYS A 412 8.55 -28.72 -41.71
N ILE A 413 8.20 -27.49 -42.10
CA ILE A 413 8.49 -26.96 -43.42
C ILE A 413 10.00 -26.76 -43.53
N TYR A 414 10.64 -27.51 -44.43
CA TYR A 414 12.08 -27.38 -44.68
C TYR A 414 12.39 -26.77 -46.05
N THR A 415 11.41 -26.73 -46.96
CA THR A 415 11.54 -26.13 -48.29
C THR A 415 10.29 -25.35 -48.68
N ILE A 416 10.49 -24.16 -49.26
CA ILE A 416 9.45 -23.36 -49.91
C ILE A 416 9.92 -23.16 -51.34
N GLU A 417 9.18 -23.68 -52.32
CA GLU A 417 9.53 -23.49 -53.73
C GLU A 417 9.36 -22.01 -54.13
N ASP A 418 10.16 -21.57 -55.10
CA ASP A 418 9.98 -20.26 -55.73
C ASP A 418 8.53 -20.09 -56.21
N PHE A 419 7.96 -18.90 -55.97
CA PHE A 419 6.57 -18.57 -56.33
C PHE A 419 5.51 -19.39 -55.55
N ALA A 420 5.84 -19.97 -54.39
CA ALA A 420 4.85 -20.68 -53.55
C ALA A 420 3.66 -19.81 -53.13
N PHE A 421 3.90 -18.51 -52.87
CA PHE A 421 2.89 -17.53 -52.49
C PHE A 421 2.31 -16.73 -53.67
N ASP A 422 2.57 -17.14 -54.91
CA ASP A 422 2.04 -16.42 -56.07
C ASP A 422 0.49 -16.42 -56.07
N GLY A 423 -0.09 -15.24 -56.20
CA GLY A 423 -1.55 -15.01 -56.17
C GLY A 423 -2.12 -14.46 -54.86
N VAL A 424 -1.39 -14.49 -53.73
CA VAL A 424 -1.87 -13.95 -52.42
C VAL A 424 -1.36 -12.53 -52.14
N THR A 425 -1.61 -11.60 -53.08
CA THR A 425 -1.08 -10.22 -53.03
C THR A 425 -1.62 -9.32 -51.90
N LEU A 426 -2.70 -9.73 -51.26
CA LEU A 426 -3.34 -9.03 -50.13
C LEU A 426 -2.85 -9.51 -48.76
N LEU A 427 -1.92 -10.48 -48.72
CA LEU A 427 -1.39 -11.02 -47.46
C LEU A 427 -0.70 -9.91 -46.66
N THR A 428 -1.10 -9.74 -45.41
CA THR A 428 -0.58 -8.73 -44.47
C THR A 428 0.22 -9.37 -43.34
N PHE A 429 -0.10 -10.61 -42.97
CA PHE A 429 0.57 -11.35 -41.90
C PHE A 429 0.94 -12.76 -42.38
N LEU A 430 2.23 -13.09 -42.26
CA LEU A 430 2.77 -14.42 -42.53
C LEU A 430 3.59 -14.90 -41.34
N ASN A 431 3.17 -16.00 -40.73
CA ASN A 431 3.91 -16.65 -39.64
C ASN A 431 4.41 -18.03 -40.06
N LEU A 432 5.74 -18.18 -40.05
CA LEU A 432 6.49 -19.39 -40.35
C LEU A 432 7.42 -19.78 -39.18
N GLU A 433 7.18 -19.25 -37.98
CA GLU A 433 8.00 -19.55 -36.81
C GLU A 433 8.01 -21.05 -36.48
N ASN A 434 9.11 -21.53 -35.90
CA ASN A 434 9.30 -22.91 -35.48
C ASN A 434 9.06 -23.92 -36.62
N ASN A 435 9.76 -23.70 -37.72
CA ASN A 435 9.85 -24.61 -38.86
C ASN A 435 11.31 -25.01 -39.08
N ASN A 436 11.58 -25.77 -40.13
CA ASN A 436 12.92 -26.31 -40.44
C ASN A 436 13.53 -25.61 -41.66
N LEU A 437 13.15 -24.37 -41.96
CA LEU A 437 13.65 -23.64 -43.12
C LEU A 437 15.15 -23.39 -42.96
N PHE A 438 15.92 -23.66 -44.01
CA PHE A 438 17.38 -23.49 -44.01
C PHE A 438 17.87 -22.41 -44.99
N GLU A 439 17.10 -22.14 -46.04
CA GLU A 439 17.41 -21.13 -47.07
C GLU A 439 16.17 -20.31 -47.45
N ILE A 440 16.40 -19.07 -47.88
CA ILE A 440 15.39 -18.20 -48.51
C ILE A 440 16.00 -17.61 -49.79
N THR A 441 15.33 -17.84 -50.91
CA THR A 441 15.73 -17.36 -52.24
C THR A 441 15.09 -16.00 -52.55
N ASN A 442 15.58 -15.34 -53.61
CA ASN A 442 15.02 -14.11 -54.15
C ASN A 442 13.56 -14.23 -54.59
N PHE A 443 13.02 -15.43 -54.86
CA PHE A 443 11.64 -15.63 -55.33
C PHE A 443 10.74 -16.39 -54.36
N THR A 444 11.24 -16.75 -53.18
CA THR A 444 10.46 -17.41 -52.12
C THR A 444 9.24 -16.58 -51.73
N PHE A 445 9.41 -15.28 -51.47
CA PHE A 445 8.34 -14.35 -51.06
C PHE A 445 7.80 -13.48 -52.20
N TYR A 446 7.97 -13.91 -53.44
CA TYR A 446 7.47 -13.18 -54.60
C TYR A 446 5.96 -12.89 -54.45
N SER A 447 5.54 -11.68 -54.84
CA SER A 447 4.16 -11.14 -54.81
C SER A 447 3.59 -10.65 -53.47
N LEU A 448 4.33 -10.80 -52.36
CA LEU A 448 3.88 -10.38 -51.02
C LEU A 448 4.01 -8.86 -50.77
N PHE A 449 3.55 -8.03 -51.72
CA PHE A 449 3.73 -6.57 -51.70
C PHE A 449 2.97 -5.84 -50.56
N SER A 450 1.92 -6.48 -50.03
CA SER A 450 1.09 -5.92 -48.96
C SER A 450 1.50 -6.40 -47.57
N LEU A 451 2.54 -7.24 -47.47
CA LEU A 451 2.94 -7.86 -46.20
C LEU A 451 3.42 -6.78 -45.23
N LYS A 452 2.86 -6.83 -44.02
CA LYS A 452 3.19 -5.94 -42.91
C LYS A 452 4.00 -6.64 -41.84
N GLN A 453 3.74 -7.93 -41.61
CA GLN A 453 4.38 -8.69 -40.56
C GLN A 453 4.86 -10.04 -41.09
N LEU A 454 6.16 -10.32 -40.89
CA LEU A 454 6.80 -11.57 -41.24
C LEU A 454 7.51 -12.15 -40.01
N ASN A 455 7.09 -13.35 -39.60
CA ASN A 455 7.74 -14.08 -38.52
C ASN A 455 8.41 -15.35 -39.06
N LEU A 456 9.73 -15.41 -38.94
CA LEU A 456 10.59 -16.55 -39.30
C LEU A 456 11.39 -17.06 -38.08
N TYR A 457 10.96 -16.76 -36.86
CA TYR A 457 11.66 -17.20 -35.65
C TYR A 457 11.81 -18.72 -35.55
N GLU A 458 12.79 -19.20 -34.77
CA GLU A 458 13.00 -20.64 -34.52
C GLU A 458 13.07 -21.50 -35.80
N ASN A 459 13.65 -20.95 -36.87
CA ASN A 459 14.02 -21.70 -38.07
C ASN A 459 15.51 -22.05 -38.06
N SER A 460 15.95 -22.81 -39.06
CA SER A 460 17.35 -23.22 -39.24
C SER A 460 18.08 -22.45 -40.32
N LEU A 461 17.74 -21.16 -40.50
CA LEU A 461 18.31 -20.34 -41.56
C LEU A 461 19.82 -20.22 -41.43
N THR A 462 20.53 -20.65 -42.48
CA THR A 462 21.98 -20.51 -42.62
C THR A 462 22.37 -19.59 -43.76
N ASP A 463 21.53 -19.45 -44.77
CA ASP A 463 21.78 -18.63 -45.95
C ASP A 463 20.50 -17.91 -46.39
N THR A 464 20.66 -16.68 -46.87
CA THR A 464 19.58 -15.85 -47.41
C THR A 464 20.13 -15.07 -48.60
N GLU A 465 19.53 -15.24 -49.78
CA GLU A 465 19.96 -14.47 -50.95
C GLU A 465 19.75 -12.95 -50.72
N PRO A 466 20.61 -12.06 -51.24
CA PRO A 466 20.54 -10.63 -50.94
C PRO A 466 19.18 -9.96 -51.21
N GLY A 467 18.45 -10.42 -52.23
CA GLY A 467 17.14 -9.89 -52.63
C GLY A 467 15.94 -10.62 -52.03
N ALA A 468 16.14 -11.55 -51.09
CA ALA A 468 15.07 -12.36 -50.50
C ALA A 468 13.89 -11.54 -49.93
N PHE A 469 14.18 -10.35 -49.39
CA PHE A 469 13.20 -9.47 -48.76
C PHE A 469 12.83 -8.24 -49.60
N PHE A 470 13.28 -8.17 -50.86
CA PHE A 470 13.06 -7.02 -51.75
C PHE A 470 11.59 -6.74 -52.06
N TRP A 471 10.72 -7.74 -51.98
CA TRP A 471 9.33 -7.65 -52.44
C TRP A 471 8.37 -6.95 -51.46
N PHE A 472 8.82 -6.63 -50.24
CA PHE A 472 7.95 -6.06 -49.22
C PHE A 472 7.96 -4.53 -49.22
N ASN A 473 6.88 -3.91 -49.71
CA ASN A 473 6.76 -2.45 -49.79
C ASN A 473 6.04 -1.82 -48.59
N LYS A 474 5.53 -2.64 -47.66
CA LYS A 474 4.71 -2.23 -46.52
C LYS A 474 5.11 -2.94 -45.23
N LEU A 475 6.30 -3.54 -45.18
CA LEU A 475 6.73 -4.30 -44.04
C LEU A 475 6.94 -3.37 -42.84
N GLU A 476 6.30 -3.69 -41.73
CA GLU A 476 6.32 -2.93 -40.48
C GLU A 476 7.08 -3.71 -39.39
N ASP A 477 6.90 -5.04 -39.31
CA ASP A 477 7.54 -5.95 -38.34
C ASP A 477 8.20 -7.13 -39.07
N ILE A 478 9.49 -7.36 -38.79
CA ILE A 478 10.22 -8.54 -39.26
C ILE A 478 10.96 -9.23 -38.09
N ARG A 479 10.76 -10.54 -37.98
CA ARG A 479 11.41 -11.38 -36.96
C ARG A 479 12.18 -12.52 -37.60
N LEU A 480 13.46 -12.63 -37.27
CA LEU A 480 14.40 -13.54 -37.93
C LEU A 480 15.27 -14.27 -36.90
N MET A 481 15.46 -15.57 -37.10
CA MET A 481 16.49 -16.32 -36.40
C MET A 481 17.47 -16.96 -37.36
N PHE A 482 18.76 -16.85 -37.04
CA PHE A 482 19.82 -17.48 -37.80
C PHE A 482 20.63 -18.44 -36.92
N ASN A 483 20.94 -19.62 -37.47
CA ASN A 483 21.70 -20.62 -36.73
C ASN A 483 23.21 -20.51 -36.90
N ASN A 484 23.69 -19.96 -38.02
CA ASN A 484 25.13 -19.86 -38.27
C ASN A 484 25.49 -18.74 -39.28
N ILE A 485 25.27 -17.45 -38.92
CA ILE A 485 25.75 -16.34 -39.75
C ILE A 485 27.29 -16.35 -39.70
N LEU A 486 27.91 -16.70 -40.83
CA LEU A 486 29.36 -16.64 -40.95
C LEU A 486 29.87 -15.23 -41.26
N ASP A 487 29.11 -14.38 -41.98
CA ASP A 487 29.49 -12.98 -42.25
C ASP A 487 28.26 -12.12 -42.60
N GLU A 488 28.13 -10.96 -41.94
CA GLU A 488 27.33 -9.74 -42.26
C GLU A 488 25.84 -9.85 -42.67
N ILE A 489 25.02 -8.94 -42.12
CA ILE A 489 23.56 -8.81 -42.39
C ILE A 489 23.30 -8.10 -43.75
N TRP A 490 23.82 -8.62 -44.86
CA TRP A 490 23.70 -7.92 -46.16
C TRP A 490 22.27 -7.72 -46.65
N TRP A 491 21.34 -8.60 -46.27
CA TRP A 491 19.92 -8.50 -46.67
C TRP A 491 19.24 -7.22 -46.13
N SER A 492 19.73 -6.65 -45.03
CA SER A 492 19.13 -5.44 -44.45
C SER A 492 19.23 -4.22 -45.38
N GLN A 493 20.20 -4.20 -46.29
CA GLN A 493 20.33 -3.17 -47.33
C GLN A 493 19.22 -3.22 -48.39
N TYR A 494 18.46 -4.32 -48.45
CA TYR A 494 17.42 -4.57 -49.44
C TYR A 494 16.00 -4.48 -48.85
N ILE A 495 15.88 -4.16 -47.56
CA ILE A 495 14.61 -3.92 -46.88
C ILE A 495 14.16 -2.47 -47.09
N ASP A 496 12.86 -2.27 -47.26
CA ASP A 496 12.22 -0.95 -47.42
C ASP A 496 12.29 -0.12 -46.12
N VAL A 497 12.21 1.19 -46.27
CA VAL A 497 12.23 2.23 -45.21
C VAL A 497 10.99 2.13 -44.30
N SER A 498 10.00 1.30 -44.60
CA SER A 498 8.74 1.20 -43.84
C SER A 498 8.87 0.47 -42.50
N VAL A 499 9.94 -0.31 -42.29
CA VAL A 499 10.10 -1.17 -41.10
C VAL A 499 10.24 -0.34 -39.83
N GLN A 500 9.41 -0.66 -38.83
CA GLN A 500 9.34 -0.01 -37.52
C GLN A 500 9.87 -0.92 -36.40
N HIS A 501 9.67 -2.24 -36.54
CA HIS A 501 10.11 -3.24 -35.58
C HIS A 501 11.00 -4.29 -36.25
N ILE A 502 12.17 -4.55 -35.66
CA ILE A 502 13.06 -5.64 -36.08
C ILE A 502 13.46 -6.48 -34.88
N SER A 503 13.33 -7.80 -35.01
CA SER A 503 13.72 -8.76 -33.99
C SER A 503 14.65 -9.80 -34.60
N VAL A 504 15.88 -9.90 -34.08
CA VAL A 504 16.93 -10.78 -34.61
C VAL A 504 17.48 -11.68 -33.50
N LYS A 505 17.39 -13.00 -33.71
CA LYS A 505 18.00 -14.02 -32.85
C LYS A 505 19.13 -14.76 -33.56
N THR A 506 20.21 -15.04 -32.86
CA THR A 506 21.31 -15.86 -33.36
C THR A 506 21.70 -16.93 -32.35
N SER A 507 21.80 -18.20 -32.74
CA SER A 507 22.07 -19.28 -31.76
C SER A 507 23.55 -19.41 -31.36
N ASN A 508 24.50 -19.13 -32.26
CA ASN A 508 25.93 -19.39 -32.01
C ASN A 508 26.92 -18.40 -32.66
N THR A 509 26.49 -17.24 -33.14
CA THR A 509 27.34 -16.35 -33.98
C THR A 509 27.39 -14.92 -33.47
N PHE A 510 28.40 -14.18 -33.94
CA PHE A 510 28.54 -12.75 -33.70
C PHE A 510 27.52 -11.99 -34.55
N LEU A 511 26.70 -11.16 -33.91
CA LEU A 511 25.89 -10.18 -34.62
C LEU A 511 26.68 -8.88 -34.71
N SER A 512 27.18 -8.56 -35.91
CA SER A 512 27.80 -7.26 -36.17
C SER A 512 26.75 -6.25 -36.62
N LEU A 513 26.55 -5.22 -35.81
CA LEU A 513 25.72 -4.07 -36.16
C LEU A 513 26.60 -3.03 -36.87
N LEU A 514 26.76 -3.18 -38.19
CA LEU A 514 27.47 -2.23 -39.05
C LEU A 514 26.52 -1.11 -39.51
N SER A 515 26.97 0.13 -39.42
CA SER A 515 26.18 1.30 -39.82
C SER A 515 25.69 1.25 -41.28
N GLU A 516 26.50 0.70 -42.18
CA GLU A 516 26.20 0.56 -43.61
C GLU A 516 25.03 -0.41 -43.90
N ASN A 517 24.84 -1.42 -43.06
CA ASN A 517 23.80 -2.44 -43.24
C ASN A 517 22.40 -1.90 -42.88
N PHE A 518 22.32 -1.01 -41.89
CA PHE A 518 21.04 -0.48 -41.39
C PHE A 518 20.68 0.91 -41.95
N ASN A 519 21.42 1.41 -42.93
CA ASN A 519 21.28 2.79 -43.41
C ASN A 519 19.90 3.15 -43.99
N LYS A 520 19.15 2.17 -44.52
CA LYS A 520 17.78 2.34 -45.03
C LYS A 520 16.71 2.28 -43.95
N LEU A 521 17.00 1.74 -42.76
CA LEU A 521 16.05 1.52 -41.67
C LEU A 521 15.87 2.79 -40.81
N SER A 522 15.67 3.93 -41.47
CA SER A 522 15.57 5.24 -40.81
C SER A 522 14.29 5.46 -40.00
N ASN A 523 13.25 4.65 -40.20
CA ASN A 523 11.99 4.67 -39.45
C ASN A 523 11.93 3.62 -38.32
N LEU A 524 13.03 2.96 -38.01
CA LEU A 524 13.06 1.93 -36.98
C LEU A 524 12.83 2.56 -35.59
N ASP A 525 11.78 2.11 -34.91
CA ASP A 525 11.36 2.58 -33.59
C ASP A 525 11.76 1.58 -32.49
N THR A 526 11.71 0.28 -32.80
CA THR A 526 11.98 -0.80 -31.85
C THR A 526 12.91 -1.87 -32.43
N MET A 527 13.90 -2.30 -31.63
CA MET A 527 14.85 -3.34 -32.00
C MET A 527 14.98 -4.37 -30.88
N GLU A 528 14.85 -5.65 -31.21
CA GLU A 528 15.08 -6.77 -30.30
C GLU A 528 16.24 -7.64 -30.82
N ILE A 529 17.19 -7.93 -29.93
CA ILE A 529 18.38 -8.72 -30.26
C ILE A 529 18.59 -9.82 -29.22
N GLU A 530 18.50 -11.07 -29.65
CA GLU A 530 18.86 -12.25 -28.86
C GLU A 530 20.10 -12.90 -29.47
N SER A 531 21.29 -12.57 -28.97
CA SER A 531 22.55 -13.06 -29.52
C SER A 531 23.64 -13.11 -28.46
N LYS A 532 24.40 -14.22 -28.41
CA LYS A 532 25.50 -14.39 -27.45
C LYS A 532 26.58 -13.31 -27.56
N HIS A 533 26.87 -12.84 -28.77
CA HIS A 533 27.91 -11.85 -29.01
C HIS A 533 27.39 -10.76 -29.94
N VAL A 534 27.27 -9.54 -29.43
CA VAL A 534 26.85 -8.38 -30.22
C VAL A 534 28.04 -7.44 -30.37
N VAL A 535 28.53 -7.31 -31.59
CA VAL A 535 29.56 -6.33 -31.94
C VAL A 535 28.84 -5.08 -32.43
N VAL A 536 28.97 -3.98 -31.70
CA VAL A 536 28.48 -2.68 -32.14
C VAL A 536 29.65 -1.96 -32.79
N ASP A 537 29.62 -1.84 -34.12
CA ASP A 537 30.64 -1.06 -34.81
C ASP A 537 30.35 0.43 -34.63
N THR A 538 31.24 1.09 -33.91
CA THR A 538 31.18 2.52 -33.57
C THR A 538 32.23 3.33 -34.34
N CYS A 539 32.94 2.70 -35.29
CA CYS A 539 33.99 3.31 -36.08
C CYS A 539 33.46 4.20 -37.23
N GLN A 540 32.14 4.19 -37.49
CA GLN A 540 31.45 4.93 -38.56
C GLN A 540 30.28 5.77 -38.03
N GLU A 541 29.66 6.61 -38.88
CA GLU A 541 28.49 7.43 -38.52
C GLU A 541 27.32 6.56 -38.04
N PHE A 542 26.80 6.86 -36.84
CA PHE A 542 25.71 6.10 -36.23
C PHE A 542 24.34 6.45 -36.83
N VAL A 543 23.61 5.46 -37.36
CA VAL A 543 22.43 5.70 -38.23
C VAL A 543 21.08 5.61 -37.50
N PHE A 544 21.02 5.04 -36.29
CA PHE A 544 19.78 4.85 -35.54
C PHE A 544 19.30 6.15 -34.87
N THR A 545 18.82 7.09 -35.68
CA THR A 545 18.39 8.41 -35.21
C THR A 545 16.97 8.43 -34.63
N ARG A 546 16.13 7.43 -34.93
CA ARG A 546 14.73 7.35 -34.46
C ARG A 546 14.46 6.25 -33.44
N LEU A 547 15.40 5.35 -33.23
CA LEU A 547 15.21 4.18 -32.35
C LEU A 547 14.91 4.62 -30.91
N LYS A 548 13.77 4.16 -30.39
CA LYS A 548 13.24 4.50 -29.07
C LYS A 548 13.28 3.34 -28.08
N GLU A 549 13.13 2.11 -28.58
CA GLU A 549 13.05 0.93 -27.74
C GLU A 549 14.07 -0.13 -28.17
N ILE A 550 14.80 -0.68 -27.20
CA ILE A 550 15.69 -1.80 -27.43
C ILE A 550 15.48 -2.88 -26.38
N TYR A 551 15.36 -4.12 -26.85
CA TYR A 551 15.34 -5.35 -26.06
C TYR A 551 16.61 -6.14 -26.35
N LEU A 552 17.39 -6.40 -25.31
CA LEU A 552 18.70 -7.04 -25.38
C LEU A 552 18.66 -8.31 -24.54
N ARG A 553 18.90 -9.45 -25.18
CA ARG A 553 18.92 -10.77 -24.53
C ARG A 553 20.21 -11.51 -24.79
N ASP A 554 20.84 -11.96 -23.70
CA ASP A 554 22.04 -12.79 -23.69
C ASP A 554 23.27 -12.16 -24.39
N ASN A 555 23.33 -10.83 -24.48
CA ASN A 555 24.36 -10.13 -25.24
C ASN A 555 25.66 -9.91 -24.46
N LEU A 556 26.78 -10.21 -25.11
CA LEU A 556 28.11 -9.71 -24.79
C LEU A 556 28.50 -8.61 -25.79
N PHE A 557 28.71 -7.38 -25.31
CA PHE A 557 29.07 -6.23 -26.14
C PHE A 557 30.58 -6.13 -26.40
N CYS A 558 30.97 -5.90 -27.66
CA CYS A 558 32.33 -5.55 -28.08
C CYS A 558 32.32 -4.30 -28.96
N THR A 559 33.32 -3.42 -28.81
CA THR A 559 33.53 -2.22 -29.67
C THR A 559 34.89 -2.27 -30.35
N CYS A 560 35.07 -1.51 -31.44
CA CYS A 560 36.33 -1.43 -32.20
C CYS A 560 37.60 -1.16 -31.37
N PHE A 561 37.48 -0.43 -30.25
CA PHE A 561 38.61 -0.01 -29.41
C PHE A 561 38.75 -0.82 -28.11
N GLY A 562 37.93 -1.87 -27.94
CA GLY A 562 37.94 -2.70 -26.72
C GLY A 562 37.31 -2.05 -25.48
N SER A 563 36.79 -0.81 -25.57
CA SER A 563 36.01 -0.19 -24.50
C SER A 563 34.53 -0.52 -24.64
N VAL A 564 34.02 -1.42 -23.80
CA VAL A 564 32.59 -1.78 -23.76
C VAL A 564 31.73 -0.57 -23.35
N ASP A 565 32.33 0.41 -22.67
CA ASP A 565 31.71 1.59 -22.05
C ASP A 565 30.92 2.53 -22.99
N GLN A 566 30.95 2.34 -24.31
CA GLN A 566 30.26 3.20 -25.29
C GLN A 566 29.29 2.45 -26.23
N ALA A 567 29.18 1.13 -26.14
CA ALA A 567 28.40 0.35 -27.11
C ALA A 567 26.91 0.76 -27.12
N ILE A 568 26.28 0.78 -25.95
CA ILE A 568 24.86 1.15 -25.82
C ILE A 568 24.69 2.67 -25.73
N GLY A 569 25.70 3.39 -25.23
CA GLY A 569 25.64 4.85 -25.06
C GLY A 569 25.41 5.63 -26.36
N ASN A 570 25.65 5.02 -27.51
CA ASN A 570 25.38 5.62 -28.82
C ASN A 570 23.90 5.74 -29.17
N PHE A 571 23.01 4.96 -28.54
CA PHE A 571 21.55 5.03 -28.73
C PHE A 571 20.94 6.22 -27.95
N THR A 572 21.41 7.44 -28.21
CA THR A 572 21.08 8.64 -27.41
C THR A 572 19.60 9.04 -27.41
N ASN A 573 18.80 8.55 -28.37
CA ASN A 573 17.36 8.80 -28.45
C ASN A 573 16.49 7.76 -27.74
N LEU A 574 17.10 6.78 -27.08
CA LEU A 574 16.40 5.67 -26.44
C LEU A 574 15.51 6.15 -25.27
N GLU A 575 14.26 5.71 -25.28
CA GLU A 575 13.25 5.95 -24.25
C GLU A 575 13.04 4.70 -23.37
N LYS A 576 13.22 3.50 -23.94
CA LYS A 576 13.00 2.20 -23.27
C LYS A 576 14.15 1.23 -23.52
N LEU A 577 14.71 0.67 -22.44
CA LEU A 577 15.73 -0.37 -22.50
C LEU A 577 15.34 -1.56 -21.63
N SER A 578 15.36 -2.75 -22.21
CA SER A 578 15.22 -4.03 -21.50
C SER A 578 16.44 -4.89 -21.72
N TYR A 579 17.06 -5.36 -20.64
CA TYR A 579 18.23 -6.23 -20.67
C TYR A 579 17.97 -7.52 -19.88
N ASP A 580 18.11 -8.68 -20.51
CA ASP A 580 17.96 -10.01 -19.90
C ASP A 580 19.21 -10.87 -20.13
N ALA A 581 19.89 -11.26 -19.04
CA ALA A 581 21.16 -11.97 -19.06
C ALA A 581 21.05 -13.41 -18.52
N ASN A 582 20.45 -14.33 -19.28
CA ASN A 582 20.33 -15.73 -18.87
C ASN A 582 21.65 -16.52 -18.99
N SER A 583 22.54 -16.11 -19.89
CA SER A 583 23.83 -16.74 -20.18
C SER A 583 24.96 -16.26 -19.25
N GLN A 584 25.89 -17.16 -18.91
CA GLN A 584 27.07 -16.82 -18.10
C GLN A 584 28.09 -15.92 -18.83
N ASP A 585 27.99 -15.82 -20.15
CA ASP A 585 28.91 -15.03 -20.98
C ASP A 585 28.40 -13.62 -21.25
N SER A 586 27.20 -13.28 -20.79
CA SER A 586 26.60 -11.95 -20.99
C SER A 586 27.34 -10.85 -20.23
N THR A 587 27.19 -9.61 -20.69
CA THR A 587 27.74 -8.42 -20.04
C THR A 587 27.16 -8.26 -18.63
N ASP A 588 28.02 -8.11 -17.63
CA ASP A 588 27.54 -7.88 -16.26
C ASP A 588 26.94 -6.48 -16.08
N ILE A 589 26.14 -6.32 -15.02
CA ILE A 589 25.45 -5.06 -14.72
C ILE A 589 26.41 -3.89 -14.49
N VAL A 590 27.61 -4.16 -13.97
CA VAL A 590 28.63 -3.12 -13.69
C VAL A 590 29.15 -2.54 -15.00
N THR A 591 29.44 -3.40 -15.97
CA THR A 591 29.87 -3.01 -17.31
C THR A 591 28.74 -2.39 -18.12
N LEU A 592 27.50 -2.84 -17.93
CA LEU A 592 26.33 -2.19 -18.55
C LEU A 592 26.17 -0.76 -18.04
N ASN A 593 26.36 -0.55 -16.73
CA ASN A 593 26.15 0.73 -16.07
C ASN A 593 27.02 1.86 -16.63
N SER A 594 28.26 1.58 -17.03
CA SER A 594 29.14 2.59 -17.64
C SER A 594 28.60 3.17 -18.95
N SER A 595 27.72 2.43 -19.64
CA SER A 595 27.03 2.87 -20.86
C SER A 595 25.69 3.57 -20.59
N LEU A 596 25.00 3.26 -19.48
CA LEU A 596 23.67 3.80 -19.19
C LEU A 596 23.67 5.31 -18.98
N GLN A 597 24.74 5.87 -18.40
CA GLN A 597 24.88 7.31 -18.12
C GLN A 597 24.74 8.22 -19.37
N TYR A 598 24.92 7.69 -20.57
CA TYR A 598 24.79 8.43 -21.82
C TYR A 598 23.33 8.52 -22.31
N LEU A 599 22.42 7.67 -21.80
CA LEU A 599 21.03 7.55 -22.23
C LEU A 599 20.11 8.54 -21.51
N LYS A 600 20.31 9.84 -21.77
CA LYS A 600 19.60 10.92 -21.05
C LYS A 600 18.09 10.96 -21.26
N LYS A 601 17.56 10.32 -22.30
CA LYS A 601 16.10 10.27 -22.59
C LYS A 601 15.42 9.02 -22.02
N LEU A 602 16.17 8.13 -21.38
CA LEU A 602 15.64 6.86 -20.91
C LEU A 602 14.59 7.10 -19.82
N ALA A 603 13.37 6.61 -20.07
CA ALA A 603 12.23 6.68 -19.18
C ALA A 603 11.88 5.32 -18.56
N PHE A 604 12.20 4.22 -19.24
CA PHE A 604 11.97 2.86 -18.76
C PHE A 604 13.26 2.03 -18.84
N LEU A 605 13.62 1.39 -17.72
CA LEU A 605 14.74 0.48 -17.63
C LEU A 605 14.31 -0.83 -16.95
N ARG A 606 14.54 -1.96 -17.63
CA ARG A 606 14.32 -3.31 -17.11
C ARG A 606 15.61 -4.11 -17.17
N ILE A 607 16.00 -4.70 -16.03
CA ILE A 607 17.18 -5.56 -15.90
C ILE A 607 16.76 -6.89 -15.30
N GLU A 608 17.02 -7.97 -16.03
CA GLU A 608 16.67 -9.34 -15.66
C GLU A 608 17.88 -10.29 -15.60
N ASN A 609 17.87 -11.20 -14.63
CA ASN A 609 18.74 -12.39 -14.55
C ASN A 609 20.26 -12.11 -14.48
N THR A 610 20.69 -10.93 -14.04
CA THR A 610 22.10 -10.58 -13.90
C THR A 610 22.79 -11.18 -12.66
N ASP A 611 22.05 -11.81 -11.75
CA ASP A 611 22.53 -12.40 -10.49
C ASP A 611 23.66 -13.43 -10.65
N LYS A 612 23.60 -14.26 -11.70
CA LYS A 612 24.61 -15.29 -11.99
C LYS A 612 25.97 -14.74 -12.40
N LEU A 613 26.05 -13.45 -12.75
CA LEU A 613 27.26 -12.80 -13.26
C LEU A 613 28.07 -12.10 -12.16
N ILE A 614 27.54 -12.02 -10.93
CA ILE A 614 28.04 -11.18 -9.82
C ILE A 614 29.37 -11.67 -9.19
N GLY A 615 29.93 -12.78 -9.67
CA GLY A 615 31.22 -13.33 -9.20
C GLY A 615 32.48 -12.75 -9.86
N ARG A 616 32.38 -11.86 -10.87
CA ARG A 616 33.53 -11.41 -11.67
C ARG A 616 34.20 -10.11 -11.16
N ALA A 617 33.48 -9.28 -10.40
CA ALA A 617 34.02 -8.12 -9.68
C ALA A 617 33.08 -7.73 -8.53
N PRO A 618 33.58 -7.21 -7.39
CA PRO A 618 32.71 -6.66 -6.35
C PRO A 618 31.93 -5.47 -6.90
N ILE A 619 30.59 -5.55 -6.84
CA ILE A 619 29.71 -4.45 -7.28
C ILE A 619 29.95 -3.27 -6.36
N ASN A 620 30.55 -2.20 -6.89
CA ASN A 620 30.52 -0.91 -6.22
C ASN A 620 29.12 -0.32 -6.45
N VAL A 621 28.16 -0.75 -5.62
CA VAL A 621 26.73 -0.44 -5.78
C VAL A 621 26.49 1.08 -5.78
N HIS A 622 27.41 1.88 -5.24
CA HIS A 622 27.36 3.33 -5.15
C HIS A 622 27.34 4.09 -6.49
N GLU A 623 27.66 3.45 -7.62
CA GLU A 623 27.70 4.10 -8.95
C GLU A 623 26.59 3.63 -9.90
N LEU A 624 25.70 2.72 -9.48
CA LEU A 624 24.64 2.19 -10.33
C LEU A 624 23.56 3.24 -10.64
N PHE A 625 23.08 3.26 -11.89
CA PHE A 625 22.02 4.13 -12.40
C PHE A 625 22.30 5.64 -12.38
N HIS A 626 23.56 6.04 -12.17
CA HIS A 626 23.97 7.44 -12.16
C HIS A 626 23.68 8.14 -13.51
N GLY A 627 23.20 9.38 -13.47
CA GLY A 627 22.87 10.19 -14.65
C GLY A 627 21.49 9.94 -15.28
N LEU A 628 20.70 8.98 -14.77
CA LEU A 628 19.37 8.63 -15.29
C LEU A 628 18.21 9.46 -14.72
N SER A 629 18.35 10.80 -14.78
CA SER A 629 17.39 11.73 -14.16
C SER A 629 15.96 11.73 -14.72
N ASN A 630 15.76 11.24 -15.95
CA ASN A 630 14.44 11.14 -16.61
C ASN A 630 13.78 9.77 -16.44
N LEU A 631 14.42 8.84 -15.73
CA LEU A 631 13.90 7.49 -15.53
C LEU A 631 12.62 7.54 -14.68
N LYS A 632 11.52 7.00 -15.23
CA LYS A 632 10.21 6.92 -14.58
C LYS A 632 9.92 5.55 -14.01
N ILE A 633 10.35 4.50 -14.72
CA ILE A 633 10.09 3.11 -14.37
C ILE A 633 11.40 2.35 -14.30
N LEU A 634 11.67 1.73 -13.14
CA LEU A 634 12.80 0.83 -12.93
C LEU A 634 12.27 -0.55 -12.53
N HIS A 635 12.60 -1.56 -13.34
CA HIS A 635 12.26 -2.96 -13.07
C HIS A 635 13.52 -3.80 -12.86
N LEU A 636 13.65 -4.38 -11.67
CA LEU A 636 14.74 -5.26 -11.28
C LEU A 636 14.21 -6.67 -10.99
N LYS A 637 14.64 -7.65 -11.77
CA LYS A 637 14.27 -9.06 -11.58
C LYS A 637 15.48 -9.97 -11.66
N ASN A 638 15.63 -10.92 -10.75
CA ASN A 638 16.86 -11.69 -10.57
C ASN A 638 18.16 -10.86 -10.81
N SER A 639 18.21 -9.60 -10.35
CA SER A 639 19.32 -8.70 -10.64
C SER A 639 20.57 -9.00 -9.80
N GLY A 640 20.36 -9.62 -8.64
CA GLY A 640 21.38 -9.93 -7.62
C GLY A 640 21.91 -8.70 -6.88
N ILE A 641 21.21 -7.57 -7.00
CA ILE A 641 21.40 -6.40 -6.15
C ILE A 641 20.75 -6.71 -4.79
N ASN A 642 21.58 -7.13 -3.84
CA ASN A 642 21.10 -7.60 -2.53
C ASN A 642 21.19 -6.51 -1.44
N HIS A 643 21.95 -5.43 -1.68
CA HIS A 643 22.14 -4.32 -0.72
C HIS A 643 21.71 -3.00 -1.36
N PHE A 644 20.60 -2.45 -0.89
CA PHE A 644 20.13 -1.11 -1.23
C PHE A 644 20.60 -0.09 -0.16
N ASP A 645 21.89 -0.14 0.18
CA ASP A 645 22.49 0.52 1.36
C ASP A 645 23.19 1.85 1.05
N SER A 646 22.76 2.58 0.01
CA SER A 646 23.26 3.94 -0.15
C SER A 646 22.23 4.85 -0.78
N ALA A 647 22.13 6.06 -0.22
CA ALA A 647 21.45 7.18 -0.87
C ALA A 647 21.96 7.41 -2.30
N ALA A 648 23.14 6.87 -2.67
CA ALA A 648 23.77 7.01 -3.98
C ALA A 648 23.11 6.19 -5.11
N ILE A 649 22.57 4.99 -4.88
CA ILE A 649 21.97 4.16 -5.97
C ILE A 649 20.78 4.87 -6.62
N PHE A 650 20.03 5.62 -5.80
CA PHE A 650 18.80 6.28 -6.20
C PHE A 650 18.91 7.80 -6.23
N SER A 651 20.08 8.39 -5.92
CA SER A 651 20.23 9.85 -5.76
C SER A 651 19.83 10.66 -6.98
N ASP A 652 20.07 10.09 -8.16
CA ASP A 652 19.87 10.77 -9.44
C ASP A 652 18.47 10.51 -10.02
N LEU A 653 17.71 9.57 -9.47
CA LEU A 653 16.42 9.08 -9.99
C LEU A 653 15.24 9.97 -9.54
N ASN A 654 15.37 11.27 -9.78
CA ASN A 654 14.40 12.27 -9.31
C ASN A 654 13.01 12.15 -9.96
N SER A 655 12.94 11.56 -11.16
CA SER A 655 11.69 11.38 -11.92
C SER A 655 11.06 10.00 -11.74
N LEU A 656 11.60 9.15 -10.86
CA LEU A 656 11.13 7.78 -10.71
C LEU A 656 9.73 7.76 -10.09
N GLU A 657 8.77 7.21 -10.80
CA GLU A 657 7.36 7.09 -10.41
C GLU A 657 7.06 5.66 -9.94
N PHE A 658 7.69 4.66 -10.56
CA PHE A 658 7.42 3.23 -10.32
C PHE A 658 8.71 2.42 -10.13
N LEU A 659 8.79 1.68 -9.02
CA LEU A 659 9.87 0.74 -8.74
C LEU A 659 9.32 -0.68 -8.62
N LEU A 660 9.71 -1.54 -9.55
CA LEU A 660 9.30 -2.95 -9.60
C LEU A 660 10.46 -3.84 -9.20
N ILE A 661 10.28 -4.62 -8.12
CA ILE A 661 11.30 -5.56 -7.63
C ILE A 661 10.70 -6.96 -7.59
N GLU A 662 11.24 -7.85 -8.41
CA GLU A 662 10.78 -9.24 -8.52
C GLU A 662 11.91 -10.23 -8.24
N ASN A 663 11.59 -11.32 -7.56
CA ASN A 663 12.50 -12.45 -7.32
C ASN A 663 13.92 -11.98 -6.88
N GLN A 664 14.00 -11.07 -5.90
CA GLN A 664 15.27 -10.65 -5.29
C GLN A 664 15.42 -11.25 -3.89
N ASP A 665 16.66 -11.42 -3.47
CA ASP A 665 17.02 -11.65 -2.06
C ASP A 665 17.63 -10.36 -1.49
N ILE A 666 16.82 -9.59 -0.78
CA ILE A 666 17.22 -8.29 -0.23
C ILE A 666 17.72 -8.50 1.19
N GLN A 667 18.99 -8.16 1.40
CA GLN A 667 19.69 -8.30 2.68
C GLN A 667 19.64 -7.01 3.52
N GLU A 668 19.63 -5.85 2.84
CA GLU A 668 19.61 -4.53 3.48
C GLU A 668 18.93 -3.48 2.59
N MET A 669 18.15 -2.58 3.19
CA MET A 669 17.51 -1.44 2.53
C MET A 669 17.50 -0.26 3.50
N ASN A 670 18.05 0.88 3.08
CA ASN A 670 18.25 2.04 3.94
C ASN A 670 16.91 2.76 4.28
N GLU A 671 16.78 3.27 5.50
CA GLU A 671 15.64 4.07 6.00
C GLU A 671 15.42 5.37 5.21
N TYR A 672 16.46 5.90 4.57
CA TYR A 672 16.41 7.13 3.76
C TYR A 672 16.20 6.89 2.25
N ALA A 673 15.89 5.67 1.81
CA ALA A 673 15.64 5.40 0.39
C ALA A 673 14.46 6.23 -0.15
N SER A 674 13.42 6.47 0.67
CA SER A 674 12.24 7.25 0.29
C SER A 674 12.51 8.76 0.14
N THR A 675 13.59 9.29 0.72
CA THR A 675 13.98 10.70 0.53
C THR A 675 14.76 10.92 -0.75
N SER A 676 15.38 9.86 -1.29
CA SER A 676 16.19 9.91 -2.52
C SER A 676 15.34 9.85 -3.79
N MET A 677 14.08 9.38 -3.71
CA MET A 677 13.14 9.28 -4.83
C MET A 677 11.88 10.12 -4.57
N PRO A 678 11.94 11.45 -4.77
CA PRO A 678 10.88 12.36 -4.33
C PRO A 678 9.54 12.20 -5.06
N ASN A 679 9.54 11.70 -6.30
CA ASN A 679 8.34 11.52 -7.12
C ASN A 679 7.80 10.07 -7.12
N LEU A 680 8.36 9.20 -6.27
CA LEU A 680 7.97 7.80 -6.24
C LEU A 680 6.52 7.68 -5.78
N SER A 681 5.70 7.02 -6.61
CA SER A 681 4.27 6.83 -6.35
C SER A 681 3.98 5.39 -5.93
N TYR A 682 4.70 4.41 -6.49
CA TYR A 682 4.45 3.00 -6.22
C TYR A 682 5.74 2.17 -6.12
N ILE A 683 5.74 1.24 -5.17
CA ILE A 683 6.68 0.12 -5.11
C ILE A 683 5.89 -1.18 -5.21
N TYR A 684 6.32 -2.08 -6.07
CA TYR A 684 5.74 -3.42 -6.14
C TYR A 684 6.78 -4.49 -5.83
N PHE A 685 6.48 -5.31 -4.84
CA PHE A 685 7.28 -6.47 -4.48
C PHE A 685 6.60 -7.77 -4.97
N LYS A 686 7.33 -8.58 -5.74
CA LYS A 686 6.88 -9.92 -6.16
C LYS A 686 7.90 -10.97 -5.78
N ASN A 687 7.50 -11.94 -4.98
CA ASN A 687 8.37 -13.04 -4.55
C ASN A 687 9.74 -12.54 -4.04
N VAL A 688 9.74 -11.45 -3.28
CA VAL A 688 10.95 -10.88 -2.71
C VAL A 688 11.18 -11.53 -1.35
N ILE A 689 12.40 -12.06 -1.18
CA ILE A 689 12.84 -12.64 0.08
C ILE A 689 13.62 -11.56 0.81
N PHE A 690 13.15 -11.22 2.00
CA PHE A 690 13.87 -10.28 2.88
C PHE A 690 14.69 -11.04 3.92
N ALA A 691 15.80 -10.49 4.36
CA ALA A 691 16.45 -10.96 5.58
C ALA A 691 15.66 -10.52 6.82
N CYS A 692 15.31 -11.45 7.72
CA CYS A 692 14.59 -11.10 8.95
C CYS A 692 15.54 -10.42 9.96
N ASN A 693 15.78 -9.13 9.78
CA ASN A 693 16.59 -8.31 10.69
C ASN A 693 15.94 -6.92 10.84
N CYS A 694 16.38 -6.14 11.83
CA CYS A 694 15.80 -4.82 12.10
C CYS A 694 16.36 -3.69 11.23
N LYS A 695 17.23 -3.99 10.25
CA LYS A 695 17.69 -2.98 9.28
C LYS A 695 16.54 -2.52 8.37
N PHE A 696 15.54 -3.38 8.15
CA PHE A 696 14.31 -3.04 7.42
C PHE A 696 13.28 -2.27 8.26
N GLY A 697 13.61 -1.82 9.47
CA GLY A 697 12.70 -1.03 10.31
C GLY A 697 12.16 0.23 9.62
N GLY A 698 12.97 0.86 8.75
CA GLY A 698 12.55 2.00 7.94
C GLY A 698 11.40 1.68 6.96
N LEU A 699 11.31 0.45 6.44
CA LEU A 699 10.20 0.02 5.58
C LEU A 699 8.88 -0.06 6.35
N LEU A 700 8.92 -0.44 7.63
CA LEU A 700 7.75 -0.41 8.50
C LEU A 700 7.29 1.03 8.75
N SER A 701 8.25 1.96 8.98
CA SER A 701 7.94 3.38 9.10
C SER A 701 7.35 3.95 7.80
N TRP A 702 7.83 3.51 6.64
CA TRP A 702 7.26 3.88 5.34
C TRP A 702 5.80 3.42 5.23
N LEU A 703 5.53 2.13 5.47
CA LEU A 703 4.19 1.55 5.41
C LEU A 703 3.20 2.21 6.37
N GLU A 704 3.65 2.62 7.55
CA GLU A 704 2.77 3.12 8.62
C GLU A 704 2.62 4.66 8.61
N TYR A 705 3.60 5.42 8.10
CA TYR A 705 3.63 6.88 8.24
C TYR A 705 3.80 7.69 6.96
N ASP A 706 4.31 7.14 5.85
CA ASP A 706 4.54 7.91 4.62
C ASP A 706 3.40 7.68 3.62
N THR A 707 2.64 8.73 3.32
CA THR A 707 1.48 8.71 2.43
C THR A 707 1.82 9.02 0.97
N ARG A 708 3.09 9.25 0.63
CA ARG A 708 3.49 9.70 -0.71
C ARG A 708 3.61 8.55 -1.72
N ALA A 709 4.07 7.40 -1.27
CA ALA A 709 4.31 6.23 -2.13
C ALA A 709 3.61 5.00 -1.53
N SER A 710 2.81 4.32 -2.35
CA SER A 710 2.09 3.09 -1.96
C SER A 710 2.96 1.85 -2.20
N ILE A 711 3.12 1.02 -1.17
CA ILE A 711 3.82 -0.27 -1.30
C ILE A 711 2.79 -1.37 -1.55
N ILE A 712 2.84 -1.96 -2.73
CA ILE A 712 1.93 -2.99 -3.19
C ILE A 712 2.52 -4.36 -2.82
N ASN A 713 1.64 -5.26 -2.37
CA ASN A 713 1.96 -6.65 -2.05
C ASN A 713 2.96 -6.88 -0.89
N ALA A 714 3.17 -5.89 -0.01
CA ALA A 714 4.06 -6.03 1.15
C ALA A 714 3.64 -7.17 2.11
N HIS A 715 2.33 -7.42 2.26
CA HIS A 715 1.79 -8.44 3.16
C HIS A 715 2.09 -9.88 2.73
N ALA A 716 2.32 -10.10 1.44
CA ALA A 716 2.63 -11.42 0.90
C ALA A 716 4.13 -11.77 0.98
N GLN A 717 4.98 -10.82 1.39
CA GLN A 717 6.43 -11.02 1.41
C GLN A 717 6.86 -11.78 2.67
N ASN A 718 7.79 -12.70 2.48
CA ASN A 718 8.33 -13.55 3.53
C ASN A 718 9.80 -13.22 3.79
N CYS A 719 10.26 -13.57 4.99
CA CYS A 719 11.64 -13.46 5.39
C CYS A 719 12.08 -14.78 6.09
N PHE A 720 13.37 -15.10 6.03
CA PHE A 720 13.92 -16.33 6.65
C PHE A 720 14.66 -16.08 7.97
N ILE A 721 14.40 -16.91 8.97
CA ILE A 721 15.15 -17.01 10.24
C ILE A 721 15.58 -18.46 10.41
N ASN A 722 16.89 -18.74 10.44
CA ASN A 722 17.41 -20.09 10.65
C ASN A 722 16.75 -21.16 9.74
N SER A 723 16.47 -20.82 8.48
CA SER A 723 15.75 -21.66 7.49
C SER A 723 14.25 -21.85 7.71
N ILE A 724 13.64 -21.11 8.65
CA ILE A 724 12.19 -21.07 8.84
C ILE A 724 11.65 -19.84 8.12
N GLU A 725 10.69 -20.06 7.22
CA GLU A 725 9.98 -19.01 6.50
C GLU A 725 8.93 -18.36 7.42
N THR A 726 8.96 -17.04 7.53
CA THR A 726 8.02 -16.26 8.35
C THR A 726 7.57 -15.00 7.61
N ASN A 727 6.37 -14.50 7.91
CA ASN A 727 5.87 -13.28 7.27
C ASN A 727 6.70 -12.05 7.71
N MET A 728 7.24 -11.29 6.76
CA MET A 728 8.16 -10.18 7.05
C MET A 728 7.53 -9.12 7.96
N LEU A 729 6.31 -8.67 7.65
CA LEU A 729 5.66 -7.60 8.40
C LEU A 729 5.35 -8.02 9.84
N SER A 730 4.99 -9.30 10.03
CA SER A 730 4.78 -9.87 11.37
C SER A 730 6.07 -9.88 12.20
N PHE A 731 7.21 -10.17 11.57
CA PHE A 731 8.52 -10.15 12.22
C PHE A 731 8.94 -8.73 12.60
N LEU A 732 8.86 -7.77 11.68
CA LEU A 732 9.25 -6.37 11.94
C LEU A 732 8.42 -5.75 13.06
N ARG A 733 7.10 -5.98 13.07
CA ARG A 733 6.22 -5.46 14.13
C ARG A 733 6.49 -6.07 15.50
N SER A 734 6.85 -7.35 15.56
CA SER A 734 7.07 -8.05 16.82
C SER A 734 8.47 -7.81 17.41
N ASN A 735 9.50 -7.70 16.57
CA ASN A 735 10.89 -7.70 17.02
C ASN A 735 11.62 -6.36 16.83
N CYS A 736 11.14 -5.48 15.94
CA CYS A 736 11.87 -4.28 15.52
C CYS A 736 11.18 -2.95 15.87
N GLN A 737 10.07 -2.96 16.63
CA GLN A 737 9.51 -1.74 17.20
C GLN A 737 10.48 -1.12 18.22
N TYR A 738 10.75 0.18 18.04
CA TYR A 738 11.71 0.99 18.80
C TYR A 738 11.80 0.69 20.30
N ASP A 739 12.95 0.09 20.63
CA ASP A 739 13.68 0.02 21.88
C ASP A 739 12.88 0.23 23.18
N SER A 740 12.08 -0.79 23.53
CA SER A 740 11.51 -0.97 24.87
C SER A 740 12.58 -0.83 25.95
N ASN A 741 13.84 -1.23 25.67
CA ASN A 741 14.93 -1.11 26.62
C ASN A 741 15.37 0.35 26.80
N PHE A 742 15.39 1.17 25.74
CA PHE A 742 15.69 2.60 25.85
C PHE A 742 14.61 3.37 26.61
N ARG A 743 13.32 3.03 26.44
CA ARG A 743 12.23 3.64 27.24
C ARG A 743 12.32 3.25 28.72
N ILE A 744 12.63 1.98 29.01
CA ILE A 744 12.89 1.50 30.38
C ILE A 744 14.13 2.20 30.95
N PHE A 745 15.17 2.40 30.14
CA PHE A 745 16.39 3.12 30.53
C PHE A 745 16.09 4.59 30.86
N ILE A 746 15.36 5.32 30.01
CA ILE A 746 14.97 6.72 30.29
C ILE A 746 14.12 6.80 31.56
N SER A 747 13.17 5.88 31.74
CA SER A 747 12.32 5.85 32.94
C SER A 747 13.11 5.55 34.22
N THR A 748 13.99 4.55 34.18
CA THR A 748 14.84 4.17 35.32
C THR A 748 15.91 5.23 35.61
N PHE A 749 16.52 5.82 34.58
CA PHE A 749 17.47 6.92 34.73
C PHE A 749 16.80 8.16 35.32
N SER A 750 15.61 8.53 34.82
CA SER A 750 14.86 9.69 35.34
C SER A 750 14.44 9.48 36.79
N THR A 751 14.00 8.28 37.17
CA THR A 751 13.65 7.97 38.56
C THR A 751 14.86 8.00 39.47
N ILE A 752 15.99 7.41 39.07
CA ILE A 752 17.25 7.45 39.83
C ILE A 752 17.75 8.90 39.98
N LEU A 753 17.70 9.71 38.92
CA LEU A 753 18.08 11.12 38.95
C LEU A 753 17.22 11.90 39.96
N VAL A 754 15.89 11.69 39.95
CA VAL A 754 14.98 12.29 40.92
C VAL A 754 15.31 11.87 42.34
N PHE A 755 15.57 10.59 42.61
CA PHE A 755 15.97 10.12 43.94
C PHE A 755 17.30 10.72 44.41
N MET A 756 18.29 10.83 43.52
CA MET A 756 19.57 11.48 43.83
C MET A 756 19.37 12.98 44.11
N CYS A 757 18.58 13.67 43.30
CA CYS A 757 18.24 15.07 43.54
C CYS A 757 17.50 15.26 44.87
N ILE A 758 16.51 14.43 45.20
CA ILE A 758 15.80 14.50 46.49
C ILE A 758 16.76 14.26 47.66
N SER A 759 17.67 13.30 47.54
CA SER A 759 18.65 12.99 48.59
C SER A 759 19.66 14.12 48.79
N ILE A 760 20.17 14.69 47.69
CA ILE A 760 21.06 15.87 47.72
C ILE A 760 20.31 17.09 48.25
N PHE A 761 19.05 17.31 47.87
CA PHE A 761 18.20 18.37 48.45
C PHE A 761 17.98 18.15 49.95
N HIS A 762 17.76 16.91 50.39
CA HIS A 762 17.60 16.59 51.81
C HIS A 762 18.89 16.84 52.59
N GLU A 763 20.07 16.53 52.05
CA GLU A 763 21.33 16.73 52.78
C GLU A 763 21.83 18.19 52.70
N SER A 764 21.78 18.79 51.51
CA SER A 764 22.28 20.15 51.28
C SER A 764 21.30 21.23 51.71
N ILE A 765 19.99 21.08 51.49
CA ILE A 765 19.01 22.16 51.73
C ILE A 765 18.28 22.00 53.06
N TRP A 766 18.29 20.83 53.73
CA TRP A 766 17.68 20.71 55.07
C TRP A 766 18.28 21.69 56.08
N TRP A 767 19.60 21.88 56.11
CA TRP A 767 20.24 22.87 56.98
C TRP A 767 19.91 24.31 56.59
N TYR A 768 19.88 24.65 55.29
CA TYR A 768 19.50 25.99 54.83
C TYR A 768 18.00 26.25 54.95
N SER A 769 17.14 25.24 54.88
CA SER A 769 15.70 25.35 55.04
C SER A 769 15.29 25.34 56.51
N LEU A 770 16.04 24.68 57.40
CA LEU A 770 15.95 24.87 58.85
C LEU A 770 16.44 26.28 59.21
N TYR A 771 17.55 26.75 58.64
CA TYR A 771 18.06 28.10 58.81
C TYR A 771 17.11 29.16 58.24
N LEU A 772 16.52 28.92 57.07
CA LEU A 772 15.49 29.76 56.45
C LEU A 772 14.19 29.70 57.26
N PHE A 773 13.81 28.55 57.79
CA PHE A 773 12.65 28.42 58.67
C PHE A 773 12.89 29.14 59.99
N TYR A 774 14.08 29.09 60.59
CA TYR A 774 14.40 29.85 61.80
C TYR A 774 14.59 31.34 61.52
N THR A 775 15.15 31.75 60.39
CA THR A 775 15.29 33.18 60.01
C THR A 775 13.97 33.77 59.53
N VAL A 776 13.12 33.02 58.81
CA VAL A 776 11.74 33.40 58.48
C VAL A 776 10.88 33.34 59.73
N LYS A 777 11.03 32.38 60.65
CA LYS A 777 10.33 32.38 61.95
C LYS A 777 10.81 33.52 62.85
N CYS A 778 12.09 33.90 62.78
CA CYS A 778 12.64 35.05 63.48
C CYS A 778 12.17 36.36 62.84
N TRP A 779 12.12 36.46 61.51
CA TRP A 779 11.59 37.60 60.76
C TRP A 779 10.06 37.71 60.87
N LEU A 780 9.33 36.60 60.89
CA LEU A 780 7.89 36.55 61.14
C LEU A 780 7.61 36.90 62.60
N ASN A 781 8.41 36.42 63.57
CA ASN A 781 8.33 36.89 64.97
C ASN A 781 8.71 38.37 65.12
N HIS A 782 9.66 38.88 64.33
CA HIS A 782 10.06 40.29 64.34
C HIS A 782 9.01 41.19 63.66
N ARG A 783 8.32 40.67 62.63
CA ARG A 783 7.24 41.36 61.92
C ARG A 783 5.89 41.24 62.64
N LEU A 784 5.66 40.16 63.39
CA LEU A 784 4.54 40.01 64.32
C LEU A 784 4.75 40.83 65.61
N ARG A 785 6.01 41.06 66.05
CA ARG A 785 6.34 42.04 67.11
C ARG A 785 6.23 43.51 66.63
N GLY A 786 6.51 43.79 65.36
CA GLY A 786 6.28 45.11 64.76
C GLY A 786 4.79 45.49 64.60
N MET A 787 3.86 44.56 64.81
CA MET A 787 2.42 44.86 64.86
C MET A 787 1.90 45.22 66.27
N GLU A 788 2.76 45.21 67.30
CA GLU A 788 2.47 45.72 68.65
C GLU A 788 3.09 47.11 68.94
N GLU A 789 3.86 47.69 68.01
CA GLU A 789 4.54 49.00 68.20
C GLU A 789 3.58 50.21 68.28
N ASP A 790 2.28 50.04 67.96
CA ASP A 790 1.27 51.11 68.06
C ASP A 790 0.57 51.19 69.44
N LEU A 791 0.92 50.33 70.41
CA LEU A 791 0.25 50.27 71.73
C LEU A 791 0.98 51.01 72.87
N TYR A 792 2.29 51.23 72.79
CA TYR A 792 3.08 51.85 73.87
C TYR A 792 3.69 53.19 73.41
N ARG A 793 3.46 54.24 74.20
CA ARG A 793 3.97 55.60 73.92
C ARG A 793 5.44 55.77 74.34
N TYR A 794 5.88 55.00 75.34
CA TYR A 794 7.22 55.08 75.92
C TYR A 794 7.87 53.69 76.00
N ASP A 795 9.20 53.64 75.90
CA ASP A 795 9.98 52.40 76.01
C ASP A 795 10.16 52.00 77.48
N ALA A 796 10.28 52.98 78.38
CA ALA A 796 10.35 52.76 79.82
C ALA A 796 9.72 53.91 80.62
N PHE A 797 9.01 53.59 81.71
CA PHE A 797 8.61 54.53 82.76
C PHE A 797 9.57 54.40 83.94
N VAL A 798 10.06 55.51 84.48
CA VAL A 798 10.99 55.51 85.62
C VAL A 798 10.28 56.01 86.87
N SER A 799 10.26 55.15 87.88
CA SER A 799 9.73 55.39 89.22
C SER A 799 10.88 55.70 90.17
N TYR A 800 10.87 56.89 90.77
CA TYR A 800 11.95 57.41 91.61
C TYR A 800 11.44 58.34 92.71
N ASN A 801 12.32 58.68 93.66
CA ASN A 801 12.03 59.67 94.70
C ASN A 801 12.54 61.05 94.27
N THR A 802 11.85 62.13 94.64
CA THR A 802 12.29 63.51 94.34
C THR A 802 13.72 63.84 94.81
N HIS A 803 14.23 63.17 95.85
CA HIS A 803 15.62 63.33 96.30
C HIS A 803 16.65 62.82 95.27
N ASP A 804 16.26 61.88 94.42
CA ASP A 804 17.12 61.23 93.43
C ASP A 804 16.95 61.82 92.01
N GLU A 805 16.13 62.86 91.89
CA GLU A 805 15.80 63.51 90.62
C GLU A 805 17.03 64.04 89.88
N GLN A 806 17.98 64.63 90.62
CA GLN A 806 19.21 65.17 90.05
C GLN A 806 20.01 64.08 89.32
N TRP A 807 20.12 62.88 89.90
CA TRP A 807 20.82 61.76 89.29
C TRP A 807 20.13 61.29 88.01
N ILE A 808 18.80 61.31 87.97
CA ILE A 808 18.04 60.93 86.76
C ILE A 808 18.25 61.93 85.63
N THR A 809 18.18 63.22 85.91
CA THR A 809 18.35 64.25 84.89
C THR A 809 19.77 64.33 84.36
N GLU A 810 20.79 64.11 85.21
CA GLU A 810 22.19 64.23 84.82
C GLU A 810 22.76 62.94 84.24
N HIS A 811 22.30 61.76 84.70
CA HIS A 811 22.90 60.47 84.33
C HIS A 811 21.94 59.57 83.55
N LEU A 812 20.74 59.31 84.06
CA LEU A 812 19.84 58.32 83.45
C LEU A 812 19.30 58.77 82.08
N LEU A 813 18.70 59.96 82.01
CA LEU A 813 18.05 60.45 80.78
C LEU A 813 19.03 60.70 79.63
N PRO A 814 20.18 61.40 79.82
CA PRO A 814 21.11 61.63 78.73
C PRO A 814 21.68 60.32 78.18
N ASN A 815 21.92 59.34 79.06
CA ASN A 815 22.35 58.03 78.59
C ASN A 815 21.24 57.36 77.78
N LEU A 816 20.04 57.14 78.34
CA LEU A 816 19.00 56.37 77.64
C LEU A 816 18.41 57.06 76.40
N GLU A 817 18.25 58.39 76.42
CA GLU A 817 17.59 59.13 75.33
C GLU A 817 18.57 59.66 74.26
N GLN A 818 19.82 60.01 74.63
CA GLN A 818 20.74 60.74 73.74
C GLN A 818 22.02 59.98 73.39
N ASN A 819 22.59 59.17 74.29
CA ASN A 819 23.91 58.56 74.07
C ASN A 819 23.83 57.13 73.53
N GLY A 820 23.72 56.96 72.22
CA GLY A 820 23.93 55.66 71.54
C GLY A 820 22.64 54.87 71.24
N PRO A 821 22.61 54.08 70.15
CA PRO A 821 21.42 53.32 69.74
C PRO A 821 21.21 52.06 70.60
N PRO A 822 19.95 51.65 70.90
CA PRO A 822 18.71 52.34 70.56
C PRO A 822 18.47 53.60 71.42
N PHE A 823 17.91 54.65 70.82
CA PHE A 823 17.45 55.85 71.53
C PHE A 823 16.07 55.57 72.11
N LEU A 824 15.95 55.59 73.43
CA LEU A 824 14.74 55.15 74.13
C LEU A 824 13.90 56.34 74.56
N ARG A 825 12.57 56.26 74.43
CA ARG A 825 11.60 57.23 74.95
C ARG A 825 11.31 56.91 76.41
N VAL A 826 11.78 57.74 77.33
CA VAL A 826 11.61 57.50 78.77
C VAL A 826 10.50 58.40 79.32
N CYS A 827 9.60 57.86 80.14
CA CYS A 827 8.56 58.62 80.84
C CYS A 827 8.97 58.90 82.29
N ILE A 828 8.90 60.16 82.73
CA ILE A 828 9.14 60.56 84.12
C ILE A 828 8.04 61.47 84.67
N HIS A 829 7.77 61.38 85.97
CA HIS A 829 6.64 62.09 86.58
C HIS A 829 6.74 63.63 86.54
N ASN A 830 7.95 64.22 86.57
CA ASN A 830 8.10 65.68 86.55
C ASN A 830 7.99 66.29 85.13
N ARG A 831 8.13 65.48 84.08
CA ARG A 831 8.12 65.95 82.68
C ARG A 831 6.84 65.56 81.94
N ASP A 832 6.34 64.35 82.16
CA ASP A 832 5.36 63.71 81.28
C ASP A 832 3.95 63.61 81.89
N PHE A 833 3.76 63.98 83.16
CA PHE A 833 2.44 63.93 83.80
C PHE A 833 1.55 65.09 83.37
N GLU A 834 0.26 64.78 83.13
CA GLU A 834 -0.72 65.78 82.69
C GLU A 834 -1.20 66.60 83.89
N ILE A 835 -0.99 67.93 83.81
CA ILE A 835 -1.41 68.89 84.85
C ILE A 835 -2.94 68.89 84.94
N GLY A 836 -3.47 68.63 86.15
CA GLY A 836 -4.91 68.64 86.43
C GLY A 836 -5.57 67.26 86.49
N ARG A 837 -4.84 66.17 86.20
CA ARG A 837 -5.30 64.78 86.38
C ARG A 837 -4.81 64.19 87.70
N ASP A 838 -5.55 63.22 88.24
CA ASP A 838 -5.17 62.53 89.49
C ASP A 838 -3.78 61.87 89.35
N ILE A 839 -2.94 62.01 90.38
CA ILE A 839 -1.56 61.52 90.34
C ILE A 839 -1.49 59.99 90.22
N VAL A 840 -2.46 59.28 90.81
CA VAL A 840 -2.55 57.83 90.73
C VAL A 840 -2.92 57.39 89.32
N GLU A 841 -3.84 58.10 88.66
CA GLU A 841 -4.15 57.84 87.25
C GLU A 841 -2.97 58.12 86.33
N ASN A 842 -2.22 59.21 86.55
CA ASN A 842 -1.01 59.52 85.79
C ASN A 842 0.04 58.40 85.91
N ILE A 843 0.22 57.84 87.11
CA ILE A 843 1.11 56.70 87.36
C ILE A 843 0.63 55.46 86.61
N VAL A 844 -0.65 55.09 86.76
CA VAL A 844 -1.24 53.91 86.11
C VAL A 844 -1.10 54.02 84.60
N ASP A 845 -1.48 55.16 84.02
CA ASP A 845 -1.34 55.42 82.59
C ASP A 845 0.11 55.31 82.13
N SER A 846 1.07 55.85 82.89
CA SER A 846 2.49 55.82 82.53
C SER A 846 3.06 54.40 82.58
N ILE A 847 2.60 53.57 83.52
CA ILE A 847 2.96 52.14 83.57
C ILE A 847 2.37 51.41 82.35
N TYR A 848 1.10 51.61 82.01
CA TYR A 848 0.45 50.91 80.90
C TYR A 848 0.90 51.39 79.52
N LYS A 849 1.24 52.68 79.37
CA LYS A 849 1.78 53.27 78.14
C LYS A 849 3.27 52.98 77.94
N SER A 850 3.93 52.32 78.91
CA SER A 850 5.36 51.96 78.84
C SER A 850 5.59 50.46 78.73
N ARG A 851 6.58 50.07 77.93
CA ARG A 851 6.99 48.66 77.77
C ARG A 851 7.68 48.12 79.02
N TRP A 852 8.52 48.93 79.66
CA TRP A 852 9.22 48.61 80.90
C TRP A 852 8.90 49.61 82.02
N THR A 853 8.96 49.16 83.27
CA THR A 853 8.96 50.03 84.46
C THR A 853 10.29 49.85 85.19
N ILE A 854 11.02 50.94 85.34
CA ILE A 854 12.31 51.00 86.02
C ILE A 854 12.08 51.61 87.40
N CYS A 855 12.37 50.88 88.47
CA CYS A 855 12.29 51.38 89.84
C CYS A 855 13.70 51.68 90.35
N LEU A 856 13.97 52.95 90.65
CA LEU A 856 15.22 53.40 91.23
C LEU A 856 15.17 53.26 92.76
N ILE A 857 15.79 52.21 93.30
CA ILE A 857 15.75 51.87 94.71
C ILE A 857 16.91 52.54 95.46
N THR A 858 16.54 53.51 96.30
CA THR A 858 17.39 54.16 97.30
C THR A 858 16.76 54.04 98.68
N ARG A 859 17.50 54.39 99.74
CA ARG A 859 16.91 54.45 101.10
C ARG A 859 15.75 55.44 101.18
N SER A 860 15.85 56.57 100.46
CA SER A 860 14.79 57.58 100.35
C SER A 860 13.56 57.06 99.60
N TYR A 861 13.77 56.27 98.55
CA TYR A 861 12.69 55.61 97.80
C TYR A 861 11.87 54.66 98.69
N LEU A 862 12.54 53.87 99.54
CA LEU A 862 11.88 52.91 100.45
C LEU A 862 11.08 53.58 101.58
N GLN A 863 11.33 54.86 101.90
CA GLN A 863 10.59 55.59 102.95
C GLN A 863 9.37 56.35 102.41
N SER A 864 9.25 56.51 101.09
CA SER A 864 8.17 57.28 100.45
C SER A 864 6.88 56.47 100.29
N HIS A 865 5.76 57.05 100.74
CA HIS A 865 4.43 56.46 100.54
C HIS A 865 4.01 56.39 99.07
N TRP A 866 4.45 57.33 98.23
CA TRP A 866 4.08 57.39 96.82
C TRP A 866 4.87 56.37 95.97
N CYS A 867 6.16 56.19 96.25
CA CYS A 867 7.01 55.19 95.58
C CYS A 867 6.58 53.73 95.90
N SER A 868 6.00 53.51 97.08
CA SER A 868 5.34 52.25 97.46
C SER A 868 4.13 51.92 96.57
N LEU A 869 3.37 52.93 96.14
CA LEU A 869 2.19 52.76 95.29
C LEU A 869 2.58 52.37 93.86
N GLU A 870 3.52 53.10 93.25
CA GLU A 870 4.06 52.83 91.90
C GLU A 870 4.61 51.40 91.80
N MET A 871 5.39 50.99 92.81
CA MET A 871 5.93 49.64 92.90
C MET A 871 4.85 48.58 93.12
N ARG A 872 3.80 48.87 93.91
CA ARG A 872 2.68 47.93 94.12
C ARG A 872 1.85 47.74 92.85
N MET A 873 1.69 48.79 92.04
CA MET A 873 1.00 48.74 90.75
C MET A 873 1.83 47.99 89.69
N ALA A 874 3.12 48.30 89.58
CA ALA A 874 4.00 47.61 88.64
C ALA A 874 4.14 46.11 88.99
N THR A 875 4.21 45.76 90.27
CA THR A 875 4.23 44.35 90.71
C THR A 875 2.91 43.63 90.52
N TYR A 876 1.77 44.34 90.55
CA TYR A 876 0.49 43.76 90.14
C TYR A 876 0.52 43.35 88.67
N ARG A 877 1.05 44.19 87.77
CA ARG A 877 1.21 43.87 86.33
C ARG A 877 2.06 42.60 86.10
N LEU A 878 3.18 42.46 86.81
CA LEU A 878 4.00 41.24 86.78
C LEU A 878 3.22 39.97 87.14
N VAL A 879 2.40 40.05 88.19
CA VAL A 879 1.73 38.87 88.77
C VAL A 879 0.42 38.53 88.06
N ALA A 880 -0.37 39.55 87.69
CA ALA A 880 -1.68 39.38 87.07
C ALA A 880 -1.58 39.10 85.56
N GLU A 881 -0.64 39.72 84.86
CA GLU A 881 -0.50 39.59 83.39
C GLU A 881 0.64 38.64 82.98
N SER A 882 1.45 38.16 83.93
CA SER A 882 2.63 37.30 83.67
C SER A 882 3.63 37.89 82.67
N LYS A 883 3.73 39.22 82.61
CA LYS A 883 4.69 39.96 81.76
C LYS A 883 5.88 40.42 82.60
N ASP A 884 7.08 39.91 82.30
CA ASP A 884 8.34 40.35 82.93
C ASP A 884 8.74 41.75 82.41
N SER A 885 8.14 42.81 83.00
CA SER A 885 8.29 44.20 82.55
C SER A 885 8.91 45.15 83.61
N LEU A 886 9.55 44.62 84.64
CA LEU A 886 10.04 45.38 85.80
C LEU A 886 11.55 45.24 85.99
N ILE A 887 12.25 46.37 86.12
CA ILE A 887 13.70 46.45 86.31
C ILE A 887 13.98 47.24 87.60
N PHE A 888 14.79 46.67 88.50
CA PHE A 888 15.24 47.38 89.70
C PHE A 888 16.67 47.92 89.50
N ILE A 889 16.88 49.20 89.79
CA ILE A 889 18.22 49.81 89.80
C ILE A 889 18.53 50.26 91.24
N PHE A 890 19.60 49.72 91.82
CA PHE A 890 20.05 50.09 93.17
C PHE A 890 21.20 51.09 93.08
N LEU A 891 21.00 52.33 93.57
CA LEU A 891 22.09 53.32 93.65
C LEU A 891 22.94 53.14 94.91
N ASP A 892 22.32 52.73 96.01
CA ASP A 892 22.97 52.46 97.28
C ASP A 892 23.03 50.95 97.55
N LYS A 893 24.07 50.50 98.24
CA LYS A 893 24.10 49.15 98.82
C LYS A 893 23.14 49.09 100.01
N ILE A 894 21.96 48.54 99.78
CA ILE A 894 20.94 48.27 100.80
C ILE A 894 21.10 46.84 101.28
N SER A 895 21.23 46.62 102.60
CA SER A 895 21.40 45.27 103.14
C SER A 895 20.10 44.46 103.00
N ARG A 896 20.19 43.13 102.88
CA ARG A 896 19.00 42.26 102.81
C ARG A 896 18.11 42.38 104.06
N GLU A 897 18.67 42.79 105.20
CA GLU A 897 17.95 43.00 106.47
C GLU A 897 17.04 44.23 106.39
N GLU A 898 17.50 45.32 105.78
CA GLU A 898 16.69 46.54 105.54
C GLU A 898 15.50 46.26 104.58
N LEU A 899 15.63 45.24 103.72
CA LEU A 899 14.59 44.83 102.77
C LEU A 899 13.58 43.81 103.32
N GLN A 900 13.80 43.23 104.51
CA GLN A 900 12.91 42.19 105.07
C GLN A 900 11.49 42.71 105.35
N CYS A 901 11.33 44.00 105.64
CA CYS A 901 10.00 44.62 105.79
C CYS A 901 9.20 44.69 104.47
N TYR A 902 9.84 44.40 103.32
CA TYR A 902 9.26 44.47 101.98
C TYR A 902 9.25 43.08 101.29
N HIS A 903 8.63 42.08 101.93
CA HIS A 903 8.64 40.67 101.51
C HIS A 903 8.37 40.39 100.01
N ARG A 904 7.54 41.21 99.34
CA ARG A 904 7.27 41.07 97.90
C ARG A 904 8.47 41.45 97.03
N LEU A 905 9.21 42.49 97.42
CA LEU A 905 10.42 42.93 96.73
C LEU A 905 11.52 41.86 96.88
N THR A 906 11.72 41.32 98.07
CA THR A 906 12.71 40.26 98.33
C THR A 906 12.50 39.03 97.44
N LYS A 907 11.24 38.61 97.26
CA LYS A 907 10.88 37.49 96.36
C LYS A 907 11.13 37.78 94.88
N LEU A 908 11.10 39.05 94.47
CA LEU A 908 11.42 39.46 93.10
C LEU A 908 12.93 39.57 92.88
N LEU A 909 13.70 39.97 93.90
CA LEU A 909 15.17 40.00 93.83
C LEU A 909 15.78 38.61 93.67
N ASP A 910 15.14 37.57 94.21
CA ASP A 910 15.56 36.17 93.99
C ASP A 910 15.47 35.73 92.52
N LYS A 911 14.73 36.46 91.67
CA LYS A 911 14.68 36.24 90.22
C LYS A 911 15.83 36.91 89.44
N LYS A 912 16.77 37.60 90.11
CA LYS A 912 17.96 38.27 89.52
C LYS A 912 17.64 39.33 88.44
N THR A 913 16.52 40.03 88.54
CA THR A 913 16.15 41.13 87.63
C THR A 913 16.47 42.50 88.24
N TYR A 914 17.71 42.71 88.67
CA TYR A 914 18.18 43.99 89.20
C TYR A 914 19.57 44.35 88.69
N LEU A 915 19.86 45.64 88.63
CA LEU A 915 21.16 46.22 88.29
C LEU A 915 21.64 47.08 89.45
N GLU A 916 22.90 46.90 89.85
CA GLU A 916 23.55 47.74 90.86
C GLU A 916 24.36 48.82 90.16
N TRP A 917 24.30 50.06 90.67
CA TRP A 917 25.10 51.17 90.17
C TRP A 917 26.57 51.00 90.58
N PRO A 918 27.51 50.90 89.63
CA PRO A 918 28.92 50.77 89.92
C PRO A 918 29.58 52.12 90.20
N HIS A 919 30.45 52.17 91.21
CA HIS A 919 31.22 53.37 91.55
C HIS A 919 32.52 53.50 90.74
N ASP A 920 32.90 52.49 89.96
CA ASP A 920 34.04 52.49 89.04
C ASP A 920 33.64 52.80 87.59
N LEU A 921 34.49 53.53 86.86
CA LEU A 921 34.19 54.01 85.50
C LEU A 921 33.98 52.88 84.48
N ASN A 922 34.73 51.78 84.58
CA ASN A 922 34.56 50.62 83.67
C ASN A 922 33.25 49.87 83.94
N GLY A 923 32.83 49.76 85.21
CA GLY A 923 31.55 49.20 85.58
C GLY A 923 30.38 49.99 85.00
N GLN A 924 30.49 51.31 84.89
CA GLN A 924 29.40 52.17 84.40
C GLN A 924 29.10 51.94 82.92
N GLU A 925 30.10 51.74 82.07
CA GLU A 925 29.87 51.37 80.66
C GLU A 925 29.13 50.03 80.54
N LEU A 926 29.52 49.04 81.35
CA LEU A 926 28.87 47.73 81.38
C LEU A 926 27.42 47.82 81.90
N PHE A 927 27.17 48.68 82.89
CA PHE A 927 25.84 48.96 83.41
C PHE A 927 24.92 49.50 82.32
N TRP A 928 25.35 50.52 81.58
CA TRP A 928 24.55 51.11 80.50
C TRP A 928 24.32 50.15 79.33
N ALA A 929 25.33 49.35 78.96
CA ALA A 929 25.18 48.32 77.93
C ALA A 929 24.13 47.27 78.32
N ARG A 930 24.17 46.79 79.57
CA ARG A 930 23.17 45.85 80.10
C ARG A 930 21.78 46.45 80.17
N LEU A 931 21.65 47.69 80.66
CA LEU A 931 20.36 48.36 80.78
C LEU A 931 19.71 48.56 79.40
N ARG A 932 20.48 48.97 78.37
CA ARG A 932 19.96 49.07 76.99
C ARG A 932 19.60 47.71 76.39
N GLN A 933 20.41 46.69 76.63
CA GLN A 933 20.12 45.34 76.13
C GLN A 933 18.80 44.81 76.69
N VAL A 934 18.49 45.12 77.97
CA VAL A 934 17.24 44.70 78.60
C VAL A 934 16.04 45.49 78.05
N ILE A 935 16.17 46.81 77.85
CA ILE A 935 15.04 47.63 77.39
C ILE A 935 14.80 47.48 75.87
N GLY A 936 15.87 47.35 75.08
CA GLY A 936 15.84 47.34 73.61
C GLY A 936 15.78 45.97 72.93
N GLY A 937 16.01 44.87 73.65
CA GLY A 937 15.84 43.48 73.17
C GLY A 937 14.39 42.98 73.23
#